data_AF-A0A5A9NB19-F1
#
_entry.id   AF-A0A5A9NB19-F1
#
_cell.length_a   1.000
_cell.length_b   1.000
_cell.length_c   1.000
_cell.angle_alpha   90.00
_cell.angle_beta   90.00
_cell.angle_gamma   90.00
#
_symmetry.space_group_name_H-M   'P 1'
#
loop_
_entity.id
_entity.type
_entity.pdbx_description
1 polymer ?
#
loop_
_entity_poly.entity_id
_entity_poly.type
_entity_poly.pdbx_seq_one_letter_code
_entity_poly.pdbx_strand_id
1 'polypeptide(L)'
;MEDLILFLRERNIPESAIQRLQEDKIDTSVLLLMTDEQMRSFLPSYGDRLAVMGYCRRQESEPTHRKSKLFERLKSKLHKRQRTDNSETDQQTTTKKTVQRQRKVEIGWMHHDGEGFVQMRTKKGGGTRKLSVPRDWKKKELIEEAILLFFQNGKNAHGTISEFEVDLMNYQEMSLDENSTVAELYDASKLTMIRFYVTTRKRGMDAVEEISDTDADTTEDTNNQDQNQNLPTSFSTISQSSDALDVIFVESTGLSSVRDDVSHLHSMEDLNVTYDLNVSFQSSSAALIDASDVVTIFTEDITGIDEQNLEDTLPLSLEPQKKILVVHRGQIFSEFIAHFFDESLTHMENEVEVKLLLPNGQYEMGQDAGGVFRDCLSEFWHEFYEQCTLGNSFKVPFLRHDFGKEKWESVGRIIYFGWQKEKYLPIKLAPVILEQAIQGSVRSDLLNNFFKFVSENECAVLENCRTDFYVNQEELLDIMDNYSCRKIPTAENFEQILRELAHKTFIQEPAYVLEQWASILEPLRRDLDEIEAVYTALQPTVKKIVTYLKFPEEMNANQKEISKHLTTFLRQCDTKKQSLFLRFCTGSDLFIGKTITIDFTDLKGFERRPVAHTCGCFLRLSVHYDSYPDFRSEMNKILESNVWVMDIM
;
A
#
# COMPACT_ATOMS: atom_id res chain seq x y z
N MET A 1 -13.18 10.11 -31.69
CA MET A 1 -12.30 10.32 -32.88
C MET A 1 -12.13 11.80 -33.15
N GLU A 2 -13.21 12.58 -33.15
CA GLU A 2 -13.16 14.05 -33.22
C GLU A 2 -12.21 14.64 -32.17
N ASP A 3 -12.22 14.12 -30.94
CA ASP A 3 -11.36 14.51 -29.82
C ASP A 3 -9.86 14.27 -30.10
N LEU A 4 -9.54 13.18 -30.80
CA LEU A 4 -8.18 12.85 -31.24
C LEU A 4 -7.74 13.81 -32.36
N ILE A 5 -8.64 14.17 -33.27
CA ILE A 5 -8.37 15.14 -34.34
C ILE A 5 -8.11 16.53 -33.76
N LEU A 6 -8.88 16.94 -32.74
CA LEU A 6 -8.65 18.18 -32.01
C LEU A 6 -7.26 18.17 -31.34
N PHE A 7 -6.93 17.11 -30.59
CA PHE A 7 -5.61 16.97 -29.96
C PHE A 7 -4.44 16.97 -30.99
N LEU A 8 -4.61 16.33 -32.14
CA LEU A 8 -3.60 16.35 -33.21
C LEU A 8 -3.41 17.77 -33.80
N ARG A 9 -4.49 18.55 -33.96
CA ARG A 9 -4.42 19.94 -34.41
C ARG A 9 -3.82 20.87 -33.35
N GLU A 10 -4.14 20.71 -32.08
CA GLU A 10 -3.49 21.43 -30.97
C GLU A 10 -1.96 21.22 -30.94
N ARG A 11 -1.51 20.03 -31.37
CA ARG A 11 -0.09 19.70 -31.51
C ARG A 11 0.52 20.09 -32.86
N ASN A 12 -0.20 20.84 -33.69
CA ASN A 12 0.23 21.30 -35.02
C ASN A 12 0.63 20.17 -35.98
N ILE A 13 0.04 18.98 -35.83
CA ILE A 13 0.25 17.87 -36.76
C ILE A 13 -0.34 18.25 -38.14
N PRO A 14 0.39 18.06 -39.26
CA PRO A 14 -0.10 18.43 -40.58
C PRO A 14 -1.45 17.77 -40.90
N GLU A 15 -2.38 18.56 -41.43
CA GLU A 15 -3.74 18.10 -41.76
C GLU A 15 -3.73 16.93 -42.76
N SER A 16 -2.71 16.84 -43.63
CA SER A 16 -2.50 15.70 -44.55
C SER A 16 -2.08 14.39 -43.86
N ALA A 17 -1.54 14.43 -42.65
CA ALA A 17 -1.31 13.26 -41.81
C ALA A 17 -2.57 12.87 -41.02
N ILE A 18 -3.32 13.87 -40.54
CA ILE A 18 -4.63 13.68 -39.90
C ILE A 18 -5.61 13.02 -40.88
N GLN A 19 -5.68 13.50 -42.13
CA GLN A 19 -6.52 12.93 -43.17
C GLN A 19 -6.17 11.46 -43.46
N ARG A 20 -4.87 11.09 -43.54
CA ARG A 20 -4.46 9.68 -43.70
C ARG A 20 -4.90 8.81 -42.53
N LEU A 21 -4.75 9.29 -41.29
CA LEU A 21 -5.25 8.57 -40.10
C LEU A 21 -6.76 8.33 -40.17
N GLN A 22 -7.53 9.27 -40.74
CA GLN A 22 -8.97 9.10 -40.97
C GLN A 22 -9.29 8.12 -42.13
N GLU A 23 -8.56 8.21 -43.25
CA GLU A 23 -8.72 7.35 -44.43
C GLU A 23 -8.38 5.88 -44.11
N ASP A 24 -7.27 5.64 -43.42
CA ASP A 24 -6.82 4.33 -42.93
C ASP A 24 -7.58 3.87 -41.67
N LYS A 25 -8.50 4.70 -41.14
CA LYS A 25 -9.36 4.44 -39.96
C LYS A 25 -8.59 4.13 -38.67
N ILE A 26 -7.44 4.76 -38.50
CA ILE A 26 -6.57 4.64 -37.33
C ILE A 26 -7.14 5.52 -36.21
N ASP A 27 -7.87 4.89 -35.28
CA ASP A 27 -8.44 5.55 -34.10
C ASP A 27 -7.56 5.39 -32.84
N THR A 28 -8.03 5.91 -31.69
CA THR A 28 -7.31 5.84 -30.41
C THR A 28 -7.03 4.42 -29.93
N SER A 29 -7.84 3.42 -30.32
CA SER A 29 -7.62 2.02 -30.00
C SER A 29 -6.64 1.35 -30.96
N VAL A 30 -6.67 1.71 -32.25
CA VAL A 30 -5.70 1.24 -33.24
C VAL A 30 -4.30 1.76 -32.92
N LEU A 31 -4.17 3.04 -32.55
CA LEU A 31 -2.88 3.65 -32.16
C LEU A 31 -2.21 2.93 -30.99
N LEU A 32 -2.98 2.43 -30.02
CA LEU A 32 -2.47 1.68 -28.87
C LEU A 32 -1.91 0.28 -29.24
N LEU A 33 -2.23 -0.23 -30.44
CA LEU A 33 -1.77 -1.52 -30.96
C LEU A 33 -0.62 -1.39 -31.99
N MET A 34 -0.27 -0.17 -32.40
CA MET A 34 0.80 0.09 -33.38
C MET A 34 2.18 0.13 -32.71
N THR A 35 3.22 -0.29 -33.45
CA THR A 35 4.62 -0.10 -33.05
C THR A 35 5.10 1.34 -33.32
N ASP A 36 6.18 1.79 -32.67
CA ASP A 36 6.77 3.12 -32.94
C ASP A 36 7.11 3.31 -34.42
N GLU A 37 7.59 2.25 -35.07
CA GLU A 37 7.94 2.25 -36.50
C GLU A 37 6.71 2.37 -37.40
N GLN A 38 5.61 1.68 -37.08
CA GLN A 38 4.33 1.84 -37.79
C GLN A 38 3.76 3.26 -37.60
N MET A 39 3.77 3.77 -36.37
CA MET A 39 3.31 5.13 -36.06
C MET A 39 4.16 6.22 -36.74
N ARG A 40 5.45 5.98 -36.97
CA ARG A 40 6.40 6.94 -37.57
C ARG A 40 6.02 7.40 -38.98
N SER A 41 5.27 6.57 -39.72
CA SER A 41 4.77 6.90 -41.06
C SER A 41 3.67 7.97 -41.06
N PHE A 42 2.94 8.13 -39.95
CA PHE A 42 1.91 9.16 -39.75
C PHE A 42 2.41 10.31 -38.86
N LEU A 43 3.25 10.00 -37.88
CA LEU A 43 3.77 10.93 -36.88
C LEU A 43 5.31 10.85 -36.84
N PRO A 44 6.04 11.58 -37.70
CA PRO A 44 7.50 11.48 -37.80
C PRO A 44 8.24 11.93 -36.51
N SER A 45 7.68 12.92 -35.82
CA SER A 45 8.17 13.41 -34.52
C SER A 45 7.99 12.37 -33.42
N TYR A 46 9.08 12.01 -32.74
CA TYR A 46 9.05 11.06 -31.61
C TYR A 46 8.29 11.63 -30.40
N GLY A 47 8.46 12.93 -30.10
CA GLY A 47 7.74 13.59 -29.01
C GLY A 47 6.22 13.56 -29.20
N ASP A 48 5.74 13.70 -30.43
CA ASP A 48 4.31 13.67 -30.72
C ASP A 48 3.74 12.24 -30.75
N ARG A 49 4.53 11.22 -31.12
CA ARG A 49 4.15 9.82 -30.89
C ARG A 49 3.96 9.52 -29.41
N LEU A 50 4.89 9.96 -28.55
CA LEU A 50 4.75 9.83 -27.09
C LEU A 50 3.53 10.61 -26.56
N ALA A 51 3.29 11.84 -27.04
CA ALA A 51 2.15 12.64 -26.64
C ALA A 51 0.80 12.00 -27.03
N VAL A 52 0.69 11.48 -28.25
CA VAL A 52 -0.50 10.77 -28.75
C VAL A 52 -0.72 9.45 -28.00
N MET A 53 0.33 8.67 -27.72
CA MET A 53 0.19 7.46 -26.90
C MET A 53 -0.22 7.77 -25.47
N GLY A 54 0.32 8.85 -24.87
CA GLY A 54 -0.11 9.34 -23.56
C GLY A 54 -1.57 9.79 -23.54
N TYR A 55 -2.03 10.46 -24.61
CA TYR A 55 -3.43 10.85 -24.79
C TYR A 55 -4.36 9.62 -24.89
N CYS A 56 -4.02 8.65 -25.74
CA CYS A 56 -4.85 7.45 -25.95
C CYS A 56 -4.97 6.60 -24.67
N ARG A 57 -3.87 6.47 -23.89
CA ARG A 57 -3.90 5.76 -22.60
C ARG A 57 -4.76 6.47 -21.55
N ARG A 58 -4.75 7.81 -21.51
CA ARG A 58 -5.64 8.59 -20.62
C ARG A 58 -7.12 8.40 -20.98
N GLN A 59 -7.45 8.35 -22.27
CA GLN A 59 -8.80 8.06 -22.76
C GLN A 59 -9.30 6.65 -22.36
N GLU A 60 -8.44 5.63 -22.25
CA GLU A 60 -8.83 4.32 -21.69
C GLU A 60 -9.06 4.32 -20.17
N SER A 61 -8.33 5.16 -19.43
CA SER A 61 -8.50 5.30 -17.96
C SER A 61 -9.72 6.12 -17.55
N GLU A 62 -10.36 6.82 -18.49
CA GLU A 62 -11.48 7.73 -18.25
C GLU A 62 -12.77 6.94 -17.87
N PRO A 63 -13.33 7.13 -16.66
CA PRO A 63 -14.43 6.30 -16.15
C PRO A 63 -15.78 6.53 -16.86
N THR A 64 -15.88 7.54 -17.73
CA THR A 64 -17.09 7.88 -18.50
C THR A 64 -17.52 6.78 -19.47
N HIS A 65 -16.59 6.19 -20.23
CA HIS A 65 -16.92 5.19 -21.26
C HIS A 65 -17.42 3.85 -20.70
N ARG A 66 -17.12 3.56 -19.43
CA ARG A 66 -17.65 2.39 -18.71
C ARG A 66 -19.09 2.63 -18.23
N LYS A 67 -19.45 3.88 -17.92
CA LYS A 67 -20.81 4.29 -17.58
C LYS A 67 -21.74 4.30 -18.81
N SER A 68 -21.28 4.77 -19.98
CA SER A 68 -22.12 4.83 -21.19
C SER A 68 -22.63 3.45 -21.63
N LYS A 69 -21.76 2.44 -21.74
CA LYS A 69 -22.15 1.04 -22.02
C LYS A 69 -23.09 0.43 -20.96
N LEU A 70 -23.05 0.91 -19.71
CA LEU A 70 -24.00 0.50 -18.67
C LEU A 70 -25.36 1.20 -18.85
N PHE A 71 -25.37 2.51 -19.16
CA PHE A 71 -26.59 3.28 -19.41
C PHE A 71 -27.30 2.88 -20.70
N GLU A 72 -26.61 2.45 -21.75
CA GLU A 72 -27.25 1.83 -22.93
C GLU A 72 -27.89 0.48 -22.59
N ARG A 73 -27.20 -0.36 -21.81
CA ARG A 73 -27.76 -1.62 -21.27
C ARG A 73 -28.94 -1.37 -20.32
N LEU A 74 -29.03 -0.20 -19.70
CA LEU A 74 -30.16 0.23 -18.90
C LEU A 74 -31.32 0.76 -19.76
N LYS A 75 -31.06 1.68 -20.71
CA LYS A 75 -32.05 2.22 -21.66
C LYS A 75 -32.70 1.12 -22.50
N SER A 76 -31.92 0.18 -23.04
CA SER A 76 -32.43 -0.95 -23.83
C SER A 76 -33.28 -1.92 -22.99
N LYS A 77 -32.95 -2.14 -21.72
CA LYS A 77 -33.81 -2.86 -20.77
C LYS A 77 -35.08 -2.10 -20.41
N LEU A 78 -35.02 -0.77 -20.30
CA LEU A 78 -36.18 0.08 -19.99
C LEU A 78 -37.17 0.12 -21.15
N HIS A 79 -36.69 0.27 -22.39
CA HIS A 79 -37.54 0.27 -23.60
C HIS A 79 -38.18 -1.10 -23.86
N LYS A 80 -37.53 -2.20 -23.49
CA LYS A 80 -38.14 -3.54 -23.48
C LYS A 80 -39.21 -3.73 -22.40
N ARG A 81 -39.41 -2.77 -21.48
CA ARG A 81 -40.37 -2.85 -20.37
C ARG A 81 -41.65 -2.02 -20.59
N GLN A 82 -41.81 -1.40 -21.77
CA GLN A 82 -42.98 -0.60 -22.14
C GLN A 82 -43.71 -1.14 -23.41
N ARG A 83 -43.47 -2.39 -23.80
CA ARG A 83 -44.14 -3.02 -24.97
C ARG A 83 -44.44 -4.52 -24.77
N THR A 84 -45.20 -4.86 -23.74
CA THR A 84 -46.03 -6.09 -23.68
C THR A 84 -47.11 -5.92 -22.60
N ASP A 85 -48.25 -5.35 -22.99
CA ASP A 85 -49.52 -5.47 -22.26
C ASP A 85 -50.62 -5.72 -23.32
N ASN A 86 -51.03 -6.99 -23.47
CA ASN A 86 -52.36 -7.47 -23.86
C ASN A 86 -52.33 -8.91 -24.42
N SER A 87 -53.50 -9.56 -24.38
CA SER A 87 -53.84 -10.92 -24.81
C SER A 87 -53.28 -12.08 -23.97
N GLU A 88 -54.19 -12.94 -23.52
CA GLU A 88 -53.94 -14.14 -22.72
C GLU A 88 -53.61 -15.37 -23.58
N THR A 89 -53.07 -16.43 -22.98
CA THR A 89 -53.67 -17.79 -22.94
C THR A 89 -52.73 -18.72 -22.15
N ASP A 90 -53.29 -19.68 -21.41
CA ASP A 90 -52.54 -20.70 -20.68
C ASP A 90 -51.62 -21.57 -21.54
N GLN A 91 -50.39 -21.80 -21.03
CA GLN A 91 -49.84 -23.15 -20.96
C GLN A 91 -48.77 -23.30 -19.89
N GLN A 92 -48.81 -24.42 -19.16
CA GLN A 92 -47.83 -24.74 -18.14
C GLN A 92 -46.49 -25.14 -18.76
N THR A 93 -45.38 -24.63 -18.22
CA THR A 93 -44.12 -25.39 -18.16
C THR A 93 -43.27 -24.89 -17.01
N THR A 94 -42.67 -25.82 -16.25
CA THR A 94 -41.77 -25.52 -15.14
C THR A 94 -40.31 -25.49 -15.60
N THR A 95 -39.43 -24.96 -14.74
CA THR A 95 -37.97 -24.84 -14.92
C THR A 95 -37.52 -23.72 -15.89
N LYS A 96 -36.31 -23.14 -15.78
CA LYS A 96 -35.13 -23.44 -14.93
C LYS A 96 -34.44 -22.13 -14.48
N LYS A 97 -33.80 -22.12 -13.31
CA LYS A 97 -32.76 -21.11 -12.99
C LYS A 97 -31.60 -21.28 -13.97
N THR A 98 -31.08 -20.20 -14.56
CA THR A 98 -29.92 -20.28 -15.45
C THR A 98 -28.64 -20.42 -14.64
N VAL A 99 -28.20 -21.66 -14.43
CA VAL A 99 -26.93 -21.99 -13.76
C VAL A 99 -25.76 -21.43 -14.57
N GLN A 100 -24.75 -20.85 -13.90
CA GLN A 100 -23.49 -20.44 -14.53
C GLN A 100 -22.80 -21.67 -15.14
N ARG A 101 -22.84 -21.79 -16.48
CA ARG A 101 -22.32 -22.95 -17.24
C ARG A 101 -20.80 -23.08 -17.34
N GLN A 102 -20.04 -22.11 -16.84
CA GLN A 102 -18.56 -22.12 -16.90
C GLN A 102 -17.91 -22.07 -15.51
N ARG A 103 -16.62 -22.44 -15.47
CA ARG A 103 -15.71 -22.43 -14.31
C ARG A 103 -14.39 -21.77 -14.69
N LYS A 104 -13.75 -21.09 -13.73
CA LYS A 104 -12.44 -20.44 -13.93
C LYS A 104 -11.32 -21.36 -13.46
N VAL A 105 -10.55 -21.94 -14.39
CA VAL A 105 -9.44 -22.86 -14.09
C VAL A 105 -8.09 -22.22 -14.38
N GLU A 106 -7.03 -22.72 -13.75
CA GLU A 106 -5.65 -22.46 -14.11
C GLU A 106 -5.04 -23.66 -14.84
N ILE A 107 -4.29 -23.43 -15.91
CA ILE A 107 -3.49 -24.47 -16.59
C ILE A 107 -2.03 -24.00 -16.69
N GLY A 108 -1.09 -24.81 -16.20
CA GLY A 108 0.35 -24.67 -16.46
C GLY A 108 0.86 -25.76 -17.42
N TRP A 109 2.15 -25.68 -17.77
CA TRP A 109 2.85 -26.71 -18.55
C TRP A 109 4.07 -27.22 -17.76
N MET A 110 4.23 -28.54 -17.68
CA MET A 110 5.47 -29.20 -17.26
C MET A 110 6.06 -30.03 -18.40
N HIS A 111 7.37 -30.19 -18.40
CA HIS A 111 8.09 -30.97 -19.40
C HIS A 111 9.00 -31.98 -18.72
N HIS A 112 9.01 -33.22 -19.21
CA HIS A 112 9.92 -34.26 -18.73
C HIS A 112 11.32 -34.02 -19.32
N ASP A 113 12.31 -33.73 -18.47
CA ASP A 113 13.68 -33.47 -18.92
C ASP A 113 14.55 -34.75 -19.04
N GLY A 114 14.19 -35.77 -18.28
CA GLY A 114 14.87 -37.06 -18.20
C GLY A 114 14.86 -37.61 -16.78
N GLU A 115 14.96 -36.73 -15.79
CA GLU A 115 14.97 -37.07 -14.36
C GLU A 115 13.60 -36.81 -13.71
N GLY A 116 12.82 -35.84 -14.22
CA GLY A 116 11.45 -35.61 -13.75
C GLY A 116 10.65 -34.62 -14.57
N PHE A 117 9.45 -34.27 -14.10
CA PHE A 117 8.61 -33.22 -14.70
C PHE A 117 8.95 -31.84 -14.14
N VAL A 118 9.55 -30.98 -14.97
CA VAL A 118 9.92 -29.60 -14.58
C VAL A 118 8.88 -28.60 -15.09
N GLN A 119 8.36 -27.75 -14.20
CA GLN A 119 7.42 -26.70 -14.58
C GLN A 119 8.08 -25.65 -15.49
N MET A 120 7.53 -25.48 -16.69
CA MET A 120 8.07 -24.58 -17.69
C MET A 120 7.74 -23.13 -17.34
N ARG A 121 8.76 -22.31 -17.06
CA ARG A 121 8.60 -20.88 -16.71
C ARG A 121 8.26 -20.02 -17.93
N THR A 122 7.60 -18.88 -17.71
CA THR A 122 7.11 -17.96 -18.76
C THR A 122 8.19 -17.52 -19.77
N LYS A 123 9.44 -17.32 -19.32
CA LYS A 123 10.57 -16.97 -20.21
C LYS A 123 10.91 -18.07 -21.24
N LYS A 124 10.49 -19.33 -21.02
CA LYS A 124 10.60 -20.46 -21.97
C LYS A 124 9.27 -20.77 -22.67
N GLY A 125 8.33 -19.82 -22.72
CA GLY A 125 7.00 -19.97 -23.34
C GLY A 125 5.89 -20.54 -22.43
N GLY A 126 6.26 -21.14 -21.29
CA GLY A 126 5.31 -21.70 -20.33
C GLY A 126 4.65 -20.68 -19.40
N GLY A 127 4.61 -20.99 -18.10
CA GLY A 127 3.91 -20.26 -17.06
C GLY A 127 2.40 -20.56 -17.05
N THR A 128 1.73 -20.33 -15.93
CA THR A 128 0.29 -20.59 -15.80
C THR A 128 -0.56 -19.64 -16.66
N ARG A 129 -1.74 -20.10 -17.10
CA ARG A 129 -2.80 -19.31 -17.77
C ARG A 129 -4.13 -19.50 -17.03
N LYS A 130 -4.99 -18.47 -17.03
CA LYS A 130 -6.34 -18.51 -16.43
C LYS A 130 -7.39 -18.57 -17.53
N LEU A 131 -8.27 -19.57 -17.49
CA LEU A 131 -9.25 -19.88 -18.54
C LEU A 131 -10.68 -19.94 -17.96
N SER A 132 -11.70 -19.74 -18.80
CA SER A 132 -13.12 -19.85 -18.43
C SER A 132 -13.78 -20.98 -19.23
N VAL A 133 -13.66 -22.20 -18.72
CA VAL A 133 -14.06 -23.44 -19.41
C VAL A 133 -15.51 -23.84 -19.09
N PRO A 134 -16.24 -24.48 -20.01
CA PRO A 134 -17.49 -25.18 -19.69
C PRO A 134 -17.35 -26.19 -18.56
N ARG A 135 -18.43 -26.40 -17.80
CA ARG A 135 -18.48 -27.35 -16.68
C ARG A 135 -18.38 -28.82 -17.09
N ASP A 136 -18.81 -29.10 -18.31
CA ASP A 136 -18.99 -30.40 -18.93
C ASP A 136 -17.78 -30.87 -19.75
N TRP A 137 -16.74 -30.04 -19.87
CA TRP A 137 -15.43 -30.44 -20.39
C TRP A 137 -14.76 -31.47 -19.48
N LYS A 138 -13.95 -32.33 -20.09
CA LYS A 138 -13.18 -33.40 -19.44
C LYS A 138 -11.68 -33.23 -19.75
N LYS A 139 -10.89 -34.25 -19.42
CA LYS A 139 -9.44 -34.31 -19.63
C LYS A 139 -9.03 -33.96 -21.07
N LYS A 140 -9.74 -34.49 -22.06
CA LYS A 140 -9.40 -34.32 -23.49
C LYS A 140 -9.55 -32.87 -23.96
N GLU A 141 -10.68 -32.23 -23.70
CA GLU A 141 -10.94 -30.85 -24.14
C GLU A 141 -9.96 -29.86 -23.46
N LEU A 142 -9.59 -30.14 -22.21
CA LEU A 142 -8.57 -29.38 -21.48
C LEU A 142 -7.16 -29.54 -22.07
N ILE A 143 -6.80 -30.74 -22.57
CA ILE A 143 -5.53 -30.97 -23.28
C ILE A 143 -5.53 -30.24 -24.63
N GLU A 144 -6.62 -30.29 -25.40
CA GLU A 144 -6.72 -29.61 -26.70
C GLU A 144 -6.57 -28.08 -26.55
N GLU A 145 -7.24 -27.47 -25.57
CA GLU A 145 -7.08 -26.05 -25.23
C GLU A 145 -5.66 -25.73 -24.72
N ALA A 146 -5.05 -26.60 -23.90
CA ALA A 146 -3.68 -26.42 -23.42
C ALA A 146 -2.63 -26.47 -24.54
N ILE A 147 -2.81 -27.34 -25.54
CA ILE A 147 -1.94 -27.42 -26.72
C ILE A 147 -1.99 -26.10 -27.51
N LEU A 148 -3.18 -25.50 -27.70
CA LEU A 148 -3.30 -24.20 -28.36
C LEU A 148 -2.55 -23.07 -27.62
N LEU A 149 -2.47 -23.15 -26.28
CA LEU A 149 -1.81 -22.15 -25.44
C LEU A 149 -0.28 -22.28 -25.38
N PHE A 150 0.26 -23.51 -25.41
CA PHE A 150 1.69 -23.79 -25.22
C PHE A 150 2.45 -24.28 -26.47
N PHE A 151 1.73 -24.67 -27.53
CA PHE A 151 2.27 -25.15 -28.81
C PHE A 151 1.60 -24.40 -29.98
N GLN A 152 1.84 -23.09 -30.06
CA GLN A 152 1.28 -22.23 -31.11
C GLN A 152 1.70 -22.74 -32.50
N ASN A 153 0.72 -23.06 -33.35
CA ASN A 153 0.91 -23.74 -34.64
C ASN A 153 1.58 -25.14 -34.52
N GLY A 154 1.30 -25.89 -33.45
CA GLY A 154 1.69 -27.29 -33.27
C GLY A 154 3.16 -27.50 -32.86
N LYS A 155 3.90 -26.44 -32.51
CA LYS A 155 5.30 -26.51 -32.09
C LYS A 155 5.64 -25.45 -31.04
N ASN A 156 6.74 -25.66 -30.32
CA ASN A 156 7.37 -24.64 -29.49
C ASN A 156 8.89 -24.80 -29.49
N ALA A 157 9.59 -24.19 -28.53
CA ALA A 157 11.05 -24.23 -28.43
C ALA A 157 11.64 -25.62 -28.07
N HIS A 158 10.82 -26.59 -27.68
CA HIS A 158 11.25 -27.94 -27.28
C HIS A 158 10.98 -29.02 -28.35
N GLY A 159 10.07 -28.76 -29.30
CA GLY A 159 9.77 -29.68 -30.40
C GLY A 159 8.41 -29.43 -31.04
N THR A 160 8.02 -30.33 -31.95
CA THR A 160 6.64 -30.43 -32.46
C THR A 160 5.79 -31.29 -31.54
N ILE A 161 4.47 -31.02 -31.46
CA ILE A 161 3.57 -31.75 -30.54
C ILE A 161 3.53 -33.27 -30.83
N SER A 162 3.80 -33.67 -32.07
CA SER A 162 3.85 -35.08 -32.50
C SER A 162 5.04 -35.87 -31.94
N GLU A 163 6.10 -35.21 -31.47
CA GLU A 163 7.24 -35.87 -30.80
C GLU A 163 6.94 -36.27 -29.36
N PHE A 164 5.83 -35.77 -28.80
CA PHE A 164 5.51 -35.90 -27.38
C PHE A 164 4.36 -36.87 -27.11
N GLU A 165 4.48 -37.58 -26.00
CA GLU A 165 3.36 -38.04 -25.20
C GLU A 165 2.87 -36.87 -24.33
N VAL A 166 1.55 -36.75 -24.17
CA VAL A 166 0.90 -35.58 -23.55
C VAL A 166 -0.17 -36.07 -22.59
N ASP A 167 -0.11 -35.61 -21.35
CA ASP A 167 -1.09 -35.94 -20.31
C ASP A 167 -1.53 -34.67 -19.55
N LEU A 168 -2.52 -34.80 -18.65
CA LEU A 168 -3.04 -33.72 -17.83
C LEU A 168 -3.13 -34.18 -16.37
N MET A 169 -2.39 -33.48 -15.50
CA MET A 169 -2.28 -33.76 -14.07
C MET A 169 -2.96 -32.68 -13.23
N ASN A 170 -3.33 -33.04 -12.00
CA ASN A 170 -3.86 -32.13 -10.99
C ASN A 170 -2.73 -31.42 -10.21
N TYR A 171 -3.08 -30.67 -9.15
CA TYR A 171 -2.11 -29.96 -8.32
C TYR A 171 -1.26 -30.86 -7.40
N GLN A 172 -1.53 -32.17 -7.37
CA GLN A 172 -0.81 -33.21 -6.63
C GLN A 172 -0.02 -34.13 -7.58
N GLU A 173 0.15 -33.71 -8.85
CA GLU A 173 0.88 -34.43 -9.91
C GLU A 173 0.28 -35.80 -10.27
N MET A 174 -0.96 -36.08 -9.83
CA MET A 174 -1.73 -37.23 -10.26
C MET A 174 -2.43 -36.96 -11.59
N SER A 175 -2.34 -37.91 -12.52
CA SER A 175 -3.07 -37.88 -13.80
C SER A 175 -4.58 -37.85 -13.57
N LEU A 176 -5.31 -37.06 -14.35
CA LEU A 176 -6.77 -37.03 -14.32
C LEU A 176 -7.38 -38.32 -14.89
N ASP A 177 -8.51 -38.75 -14.34
CA ASP A 177 -9.41 -39.68 -15.04
C ASP A 177 -9.97 -39.02 -16.31
N GLU A 178 -10.12 -39.80 -17.38
CA GLU A 178 -10.62 -39.34 -18.68
C GLU A 178 -12.11 -38.95 -18.65
N ASN A 179 -12.87 -39.55 -17.72
CA ASN A 179 -14.34 -39.43 -17.68
C ASN A 179 -14.83 -38.29 -16.78
N SER A 180 -14.02 -37.85 -15.81
CA SER A 180 -14.34 -36.81 -14.85
C SER A 180 -14.51 -35.44 -15.51
N THR A 181 -15.64 -34.80 -15.28
CA THR A 181 -15.91 -33.44 -15.76
C THR A 181 -15.30 -32.39 -14.85
N VAL A 182 -15.06 -31.18 -15.39
CA VAL A 182 -14.66 -30.01 -14.59
C VAL A 182 -15.63 -29.80 -13.43
N ALA A 183 -16.95 -29.97 -13.61
CA ALA A 183 -17.92 -29.83 -12.51
C ALA A 183 -17.63 -30.78 -11.33
N GLU A 184 -17.44 -32.08 -11.61
CA GLU A 184 -17.17 -33.10 -10.60
C GLU A 184 -15.84 -32.84 -9.90
N LEU A 185 -14.82 -32.36 -10.62
CA LEU A 185 -13.53 -31.97 -10.04
C LEU A 185 -13.66 -30.77 -9.07
N TYR A 186 -14.55 -29.81 -9.32
CA TYR A 186 -14.86 -28.72 -8.35
C TYR A 186 -15.64 -29.26 -7.15
N ASP A 187 -16.66 -30.09 -7.40
CA ASP A 187 -17.54 -30.59 -6.35
C ASP A 187 -16.82 -31.62 -5.45
N ALA A 188 -15.76 -32.28 -5.94
CA ALA A 188 -14.85 -33.12 -5.16
C ALA A 188 -13.76 -32.31 -4.41
N SER A 189 -13.01 -31.44 -5.10
CA SER A 189 -11.87 -30.73 -4.50
C SER A 189 -12.25 -29.55 -3.60
N LYS A 190 -13.47 -29.02 -3.71
CA LYS A 190 -13.98 -27.80 -3.05
C LYS A 190 -13.19 -26.51 -3.34
N LEU A 191 -12.16 -26.56 -4.17
CA LEU A 191 -11.31 -25.40 -4.49
C LEU A 191 -12.11 -24.31 -5.24
N THR A 192 -11.86 -23.04 -4.89
CA THR A 192 -12.47 -21.89 -5.59
C THR A 192 -11.95 -21.73 -7.04
N MET A 193 -10.75 -22.25 -7.32
CA MET A 193 -10.11 -22.30 -8.63
C MET A 193 -9.17 -23.51 -8.68
N ILE A 194 -9.44 -24.49 -9.55
CA ILE A 194 -8.56 -25.66 -9.73
C ILE A 194 -7.40 -25.28 -10.65
N ARG A 195 -6.19 -25.77 -10.31
CA ARG A 195 -5.04 -25.77 -11.21
C ARG A 195 -4.79 -27.16 -11.78
N PHE A 196 -4.59 -27.21 -13.08
CA PHE A 196 -4.10 -28.36 -13.83
C PHE A 196 -2.71 -28.08 -14.41
N TYR A 197 -1.99 -29.13 -14.75
CA TYR A 197 -0.75 -29.05 -15.51
C TYR A 197 -0.82 -29.99 -16.70
N VAL A 198 -0.69 -29.45 -17.92
CA VAL A 198 -0.42 -30.30 -19.09
C VAL A 198 1.04 -30.73 -19.01
N THR A 199 1.32 -32.01 -19.19
CA THR A 199 2.67 -32.57 -19.11
C THR A 199 3.10 -33.11 -20.47
N THR A 200 4.40 -33.02 -20.79
CA THR A 200 4.94 -33.56 -22.05
C THR A 200 6.22 -34.35 -21.86
N ARG A 201 6.22 -35.62 -22.29
CA ARG A 201 7.39 -36.53 -22.32
C ARG A 201 7.74 -36.85 -23.77
N LYS A 202 9.03 -36.94 -24.13
CA LYS A 202 9.45 -37.25 -25.51
C LYS A 202 9.35 -38.74 -25.78
N ARG A 203 8.70 -39.15 -26.87
CA ARG A 203 8.52 -40.57 -27.22
C ARG A 203 9.86 -41.20 -27.61
N GLY A 204 10.18 -42.37 -27.04
CA GLY A 204 11.35 -43.16 -27.41
C GLY A 204 12.56 -43.09 -26.47
N MET A 205 12.35 -42.86 -25.17
CA MET A 205 13.38 -42.95 -24.13
C MET A 205 12.86 -43.76 -22.92
N ASP A 206 12.59 -45.04 -23.16
CA ASP A 206 12.16 -46.01 -22.13
C ASP A 206 12.98 -47.30 -22.30
N ALA A 207 13.66 -47.76 -21.22
CA ALA A 207 14.08 -49.16 -20.97
C ALA A 207 15.01 -49.31 -19.74
N VAL A 208 14.55 -48.92 -18.54
CA VAL A 208 14.94 -49.58 -17.29
C VAL A 208 13.67 -49.71 -16.45
N GLU A 209 13.33 -50.93 -16.05
CA GLU A 209 12.11 -51.23 -15.30
C GLU A 209 12.37 -51.15 -13.79
N GLU A 210 11.49 -50.50 -13.02
CA GLU A 210 11.39 -50.75 -11.58
C GLU A 210 10.70 -52.10 -11.36
N ILE A 211 11.47 -53.13 -11.02
CA ILE A 211 10.93 -54.40 -10.54
C ILE A 211 10.73 -54.28 -9.02
N SER A 212 9.50 -54.51 -8.57
CA SER A 212 9.14 -54.50 -7.15
C SER A 212 9.75 -55.67 -6.38
N ASP A 213 10.36 -55.40 -5.22
CA ASP A 213 10.82 -56.43 -4.30
C ASP A 213 9.70 -57.40 -3.89
N THR A 214 9.99 -58.71 -3.90
CA THR A 214 9.23 -59.74 -3.18
C THR A 214 10.17 -60.94 -2.90
N ASP A 215 10.03 -61.57 -1.73
CA ASP A 215 11.01 -62.52 -1.19
C ASP A 215 11.19 -63.82 -2.00
N ALA A 216 12.43 -64.30 -2.13
CA ALA A 216 12.79 -65.69 -1.80
C ALA A 216 14.32 -65.97 -1.79
N ASP A 217 14.75 -66.59 -0.69
CA ASP A 217 16.02 -67.29 -0.45
C ASP A 217 16.46 -68.28 -1.56
N THR A 218 17.72 -68.20 -2.02
CA THR A 218 18.62 -69.38 -2.17
C THR A 218 20.09 -69.02 -2.43
N THR A 219 20.99 -69.97 -2.14
CA THR A 219 22.47 -69.91 -2.24
C THR A 219 23.02 -70.33 -3.61
N GLU A 220 24.16 -69.78 -4.04
CA GLU A 220 25.45 -70.53 -4.19
C GLU A 220 26.63 -69.64 -4.67
N ASP A 221 27.86 -70.16 -4.54
CA ASP A 221 29.13 -69.49 -4.85
C ASP A 221 29.46 -69.40 -6.36
N THR A 222 30.34 -68.47 -6.76
CA THR A 222 31.74 -68.79 -7.18
C THR A 222 32.44 -67.62 -7.90
N ASN A 223 33.33 -66.95 -7.16
CA ASN A 223 34.76 -66.65 -7.44
C ASN A 223 35.33 -66.44 -8.88
N ASN A 224 36.45 -65.70 -8.95
CA ASN A 224 37.47 -65.65 -10.03
C ASN A 224 37.15 -64.91 -11.37
N GLN A 225 38.10 -64.24 -12.05
CA GLN A 225 39.37 -63.61 -11.63
C GLN A 225 39.96 -62.68 -12.74
N ASP A 226 40.81 -61.74 -12.32
CA ASP A 226 42.05 -61.26 -12.97
C ASP A 226 42.12 -60.53 -14.36
N GLN A 227 42.83 -59.39 -14.29
CA GLN A 227 44.00 -58.99 -15.11
C GLN A 227 43.88 -58.14 -16.42
N ASN A 228 44.12 -56.84 -16.21
CA ASN A 228 45.33 -56.08 -16.63
C ASN A 228 45.52 -55.51 -18.07
N GLN A 229 46.07 -54.28 -18.07
CA GLN A 229 46.99 -53.68 -19.07
C GLN A 229 46.39 -53.28 -20.46
N ASN A 230 46.86 -52.22 -21.16
CA ASN A 230 47.98 -51.29 -20.92
C ASN A 230 47.67 -49.86 -21.42
N LEU A 231 48.42 -48.86 -20.94
CA LEU A 231 48.49 -47.49 -21.51
C LEU A 231 49.71 -47.37 -22.45
N PRO A 232 49.85 -46.29 -23.25
CA PRO A 232 50.87 -45.30 -22.88
C PRO A 232 50.51 -43.82 -23.16
N THR A 233 51.23 -42.93 -22.48
CA THR A 233 51.04 -41.47 -22.43
C THR A 233 51.89 -40.70 -23.45
N SER A 234 51.52 -39.45 -23.73
CA SER A 234 52.47 -38.38 -24.09
C SER A 234 52.13 -37.08 -23.33
N PHE A 235 53.14 -36.27 -22.97
CA PHE A 235 53.13 -35.34 -21.83
C PHE A 235 53.32 -33.84 -22.20
N SER A 236 52.93 -32.96 -21.25
CA SER A 236 53.33 -31.55 -20.98
C SER A 236 52.12 -30.83 -20.33
N THR A 237 51.88 -30.74 -19.01
CA THR A 237 52.72 -30.32 -17.83
C THR A 237 53.27 -28.90 -17.95
N ILE A 238 53.24 -28.00 -16.96
CA ILE A 238 52.95 -27.99 -15.49
C ILE A 238 52.14 -26.68 -15.16
N SER A 239 51.51 -26.36 -14.02
CA SER A 239 51.40 -26.88 -12.62
C SER A 239 50.00 -26.56 -12.03
N GLN A 240 49.39 -27.38 -11.15
CA GLN A 240 49.42 -27.43 -9.66
C GLN A 240 48.70 -26.29 -8.89
N SER A 241 47.91 -26.54 -7.82
CA SER A 241 47.26 -27.79 -7.33
C SER A 241 46.36 -27.53 -6.07
N SER A 242 45.30 -28.33 -5.88
CA SER A 242 44.79 -28.93 -4.60
C SER A 242 44.68 -28.11 -3.28
N ASP A 243 43.68 -28.29 -2.40
CA ASP A 243 42.45 -29.11 -2.43
C ASP A 243 41.51 -28.74 -1.25
N ALA A 244 40.29 -29.29 -1.27
CA ALA A 244 39.39 -29.67 -0.16
C ALA A 244 39.17 -28.76 1.09
N LEU A 245 37.86 -28.54 1.38
CA LEU A 245 37.15 -28.68 2.68
C LEU A 245 37.90 -28.33 4.00
N ASP A 246 37.33 -27.54 4.92
CA ASP A 246 36.11 -27.97 5.64
C ASP A 246 35.33 -26.83 6.35
N VAL A 247 34.20 -27.15 6.98
CA VAL A 247 33.35 -26.23 7.76
C VAL A 247 33.72 -26.27 9.25
N ILE A 248 33.84 -25.09 9.90
CA ILE A 248 34.04 -24.99 11.36
C ILE A 248 32.93 -24.17 12.01
N PHE A 249 32.27 -24.79 12.99
CA PHE A 249 31.35 -24.18 13.95
C PHE A 249 32.14 -23.86 15.23
N VAL A 250 31.94 -22.71 15.86
CA VAL A 250 32.59 -22.36 17.15
C VAL A 250 31.53 -22.05 18.20
N GLU A 251 31.18 -23.08 18.95
CA GLU A 251 30.55 -22.98 20.26
C GLU A 251 31.61 -22.59 21.31
N SER A 252 31.21 -21.86 22.37
CA SER A 252 32.13 -21.46 23.44
C SER A 252 31.40 -21.41 24.78
N THR A 253 31.61 -22.43 25.62
CA THR A 253 31.09 -22.47 27.01
C THR A 253 32.06 -23.15 27.96
N GLY A 254 32.10 -22.68 29.21
CA GLY A 254 32.81 -23.31 30.32
C GLY A 254 34.19 -22.71 30.65
N LEU A 255 34.64 -22.73 31.92
CA LEU A 255 33.96 -23.14 33.15
C LEU A 255 34.72 -22.66 34.40
N SER A 256 34.02 -22.05 35.36
CA SER A 256 34.22 -22.31 36.81
C SER A 256 33.16 -21.56 37.64
N SER A 257 32.68 -22.17 38.72
CA SER A 257 31.66 -21.59 39.61
C SER A 257 32.16 -21.47 41.05
N VAL A 258 31.77 -20.40 41.74
CA VAL A 258 31.70 -20.34 43.20
C VAL A 258 30.33 -19.76 43.57
N ARG A 259 29.72 -20.29 44.64
CA ARG A 259 28.54 -19.71 45.30
C ARG A 259 28.99 -19.07 46.61
N ASP A 260 28.30 -18.03 47.08
CA ASP A 260 27.51 -18.08 48.32
C ASP A 260 26.97 -16.67 48.72
N ASP A 261 26.01 -16.68 49.64
CA ASP A 261 25.56 -15.62 50.56
C ASP A 261 25.09 -14.22 50.08
N VAL A 262 23.76 -14.14 49.85
CA VAL A 262 22.77 -13.56 50.80
C VAL A 262 22.96 -12.13 51.39
N SER A 263 21.84 -11.38 51.34
CA SER A 263 21.36 -10.29 52.24
C SER A 263 21.49 -8.78 51.87
N HIS A 264 20.30 -8.17 51.79
CA HIS A 264 19.85 -6.82 52.18
C HIS A 264 20.87 -5.72 52.57
N LEU A 265 20.68 -4.50 52.04
CA LEU A 265 20.04 -3.40 52.81
C LEU A 265 19.68 -2.15 51.95
N HIS A 266 18.92 -1.22 52.55
CA HIS A 266 18.59 0.10 51.99
C HIS A 266 19.72 1.12 52.21
N SER A 267 19.84 2.15 51.35
CA SER A 267 19.48 3.54 51.70
C SER A 267 19.64 4.51 50.52
N MET A 268 18.97 5.67 50.60
CA MET A 268 19.34 6.89 49.88
C MET A 268 20.53 7.58 50.58
N GLU A 269 21.29 8.40 49.86
CA GLU A 269 21.39 9.86 50.11
C GLU A 269 22.17 10.58 48.99
N ASP A 270 22.04 11.91 48.93
CA ASP A 270 22.58 12.76 47.87
C ASP A 270 24.10 12.95 47.91
N LEU A 271 24.70 13.32 46.77
CA LEU A 271 25.91 14.17 46.78
C LEU A 271 25.95 15.09 45.55
N ASN A 272 25.62 16.36 45.78
CA ASN A 272 25.58 17.43 44.78
C ASN A 272 26.97 18.11 44.68
N VAL A 273 27.61 18.09 43.50
CA VAL A 273 28.95 18.68 43.29
C VAL A 273 29.03 19.42 41.95
N THR A 274 28.87 20.74 42.00
CA THR A 274 29.13 21.66 40.87
C THR A 274 30.59 22.12 40.86
N TYR A 275 31.29 21.98 39.73
CA TYR A 275 32.48 22.79 39.41
C TYR A 275 32.45 23.20 37.93
N ASP A 276 32.17 24.48 37.67
CA ASP A 276 32.57 25.13 36.42
C ASP A 276 34.07 25.47 36.47
N LEU A 277 34.79 25.27 35.35
CA LEU A 277 35.82 26.23 34.92
C LEU A 277 36.26 25.98 33.47
N ASN A 278 36.03 27.00 32.64
CA ASN A 278 36.34 27.04 31.21
C ASN A 278 37.76 27.58 30.96
N VAL A 279 38.61 26.85 30.22
CA VAL A 279 39.76 27.40 29.47
C VAL A 279 39.92 26.63 28.15
N SER A 280 40.20 27.35 27.06
CA SER A 280 40.40 26.82 25.70
C SER A 280 41.87 26.53 25.37
N PHE A 281 42.12 25.71 24.33
CA PHE A 281 43.32 25.81 23.50
C PHE A 281 43.04 25.29 22.07
N GLN A 282 43.81 25.75 21.08
CA GLN A 282 43.53 25.54 19.65
C GLN A 282 44.56 24.62 18.93
N SER A 283 44.12 24.11 17.77
CA SER A 283 44.88 23.99 16.51
C SER A 283 45.57 22.68 16.08
N SER A 284 44.84 21.92 15.24
CA SER A 284 45.15 21.62 13.81
C SER A 284 46.30 20.68 13.36
N SER A 285 45.91 19.62 12.66
CA SER A 285 46.45 19.12 11.35
C SER A 285 45.35 18.26 10.68
N ALA A 286 44.91 18.46 9.42
CA ALA A 286 45.58 18.26 8.11
C ALA A 286 46.00 16.78 7.91
N ALA A 287 45.25 15.92 7.18
CA ALA A 287 45.03 15.81 5.72
C ALA A 287 43.96 14.70 5.43
N LEU A 288 43.34 14.43 4.25
CA LEU A 288 43.12 15.00 2.88
C LEU A 288 41.87 14.26 2.29
N ILE A 289 41.01 14.82 1.41
CA ILE A 289 40.95 14.70 -0.09
C ILE A 289 41.18 13.27 -0.64
N ASP A 290 40.37 12.67 -1.53
CA ASP A 290 39.28 13.13 -2.46
C ASP A 290 38.09 12.10 -2.43
N ALA A 291 36.95 12.15 -3.15
CA ALA A 291 36.30 12.98 -4.18
C ALA A 291 34.76 12.82 -4.00
N SER A 292 33.82 13.72 -4.33
CA SER A 292 33.47 14.53 -5.53
C SER A 292 32.58 13.83 -6.57
N ASP A 293 31.33 14.29 -6.71
CA ASP A 293 30.87 15.05 -7.90
C ASP A 293 29.40 15.56 -7.80
N VAL A 294 29.22 16.78 -7.27
CA VAL A 294 28.10 17.69 -7.59
C VAL A 294 28.66 19.13 -7.60
N VAL A 295 28.28 19.93 -8.60
CA VAL A 295 28.85 21.26 -8.86
C VAL A 295 28.01 22.38 -8.25
N THR A 296 28.67 23.29 -7.52
CA THR A 296 28.11 24.61 -7.12
C THR A 296 28.99 25.71 -7.69
N ILE A 297 28.39 26.69 -8.38
CA ILE A 297 29.11 27.80 -9.02
C ILE A 297 29.16 28.99 -8.07
N PHE A 298 30.36 29.51 -7.80
CA PHE A 298 30.58 30.83 -7.22
C PHE A 298 31.24 31.74 -8.26
N THR A 299 30.83 33.01 -8.31
CA THR A 299 31.48 34.06 -9.09
C THR A 299 32.33 34.93 -8.18
N GLU A 300 33.57 35.19 -8.58
CA GLU A 300 34.57 35.90 -7.76
C GLU A 300 34.33 37.42 -7.67
N ASP A 301 34.76 38.01 -6.55
CA ASP A 301 34.83 39.46 -6.35
C ASP A 301 35.96 40.11 -7.15
N ILE A 302 35.77 41.37 -7.56
CA ILE A 302 36.85 42.27 -7.95
C ILE A 302 36.87 43.43 -6.96
N THR A 303 37.97 43.57 -6.22
CA THR A 303 38.17 44.67 -5.27
C THR A 303 38.71 45.93 -5.96
N GLY A 304 38.16 47.08 -5.58
CA GLY A 304 38.59 48.41 -6.02
C GLY A 304 38.19 49.45 -4.99
N ILE A 305 39.15 50.24 -4.53
CA ILE A 305 39.02 51.13 -3.36
C ILE A 305 38.57 52.52 -3.82
N ASP A 306 37.58 53.11 -3.14
CA ASP A 306 37.71 54.51 -2.71
C ASP A 306 36.98 54.73 -1.37
N GLU A 307 37.47 55.66 -0.56
CA GLU A 307 36.93 55.96 0.78
C GLU A 307 35.87 57.09 0.76
N GLN A 308 35.09 57.16 1.85
CA GLN A 308 34.19 58.24 2.29
C GLN A 308 32.69 58.07 1.98
N ASN A 309 31.98 57.44 2.92
CA ASN A 309 31.03 58.16 3.79
C ASN A 309 30.78 57.32 5.06
N LEU A 310 30.86 57.95 6.23
CA LEU A 310 30.22 57.43 7.44
C LEU A 310 28.77 57.94 7.43
N GLU A 311 27.80 57.07 7.72
CA GLU A 311 27.08 57.11 9.00
C GLU A 311 26.06 55.96 9.14
N ASP A 312 25.96 55.47 10.38
CA ASP A 312 24.83 54.83 11.06
C ASP A 312 24.16 53.49 10.66
N THR A 313 23.76 52.82 11.76
CA THR A 313 22.89 51.64 11.89
C THR A 313 23.23 50.36 11.12
N LEU A 314 24.04 49.53 11.78
CA LEU A 314 23.82 48.07 11.79
C LEU A 314 22.41 47.74 12.33
N PRO A 315 21.68 46.82 11.69
CA PRO A 315 20.76 45.92 12.37
C PRO A 315 21.31 44.50 12.32
N LEU A 316 22.06 44.11 13.35
CA LEU A 316 22.41 42.69 13.60
C LEU A 316 21.16 41.95 14.09
N SER A 317 20.25 41.64 13.16
CA SER A 317 19.21 40.64 13.34
C SER A 317 19.62 39.37 12.61
N LEU A 318 20.40 38.52 13.30
CA LEU A 318 20.54 37.13 12.93
C LEU A 318 19.23 36.42 13.28
N GLU A 319 18.22 36.54 12.41
CA GLU A 319 17.02 35.70 12.52
C GLU A 319 17.44 34.23 12.34
N PRO A 320 16.93 33.30 13.17
CA PRO A 320 17.27 31.89 13.06
C PRO A 320 16.91 31.37 11.67
N GLN A 321 17.90 30.84 10.96
CA GLN A 321 17.79 30.53 9.53
C GLN A 321 16.93 29.29 9.31
N LYS A 322 15.60 29.51 9.20
CA LYS A 322 14.61 28.45 9.13
C LYS A 322 14.92 27.38 8.08
N LYS A 323 14.82 26.12 8.49
CA LYS A 323 15.01 24.96 7.61
C LYS A 323 13.71 24.66 6.87
N ILE A 324 13.71 24.87 5.55
CA ILE A 324 12.51 24.70 4.72
C ILE A 324 12.44 23.26 4.21
N LEU A 325 11.38 22.54 4.58
CA LEU A 325 11.05 21.23 4.00
C LEU A 325 10.10 21.44 2.82
N VAL A 326 10.56 21.22 1.59
CA VAL A 326 9.72 21.23 0.39
C VAL A 326 9.17 19.82 0.14
N VAL A 327 7.86 19.72 -0.06
CA VAL A 327 7.15 18.47 -0.36
C VAL A 327 6.09 18.68 -1.45
N HIS A 328 5.70 17.63 -2.16
CA HIS A 328 4.74 17.64 -3.26
C HIS A 328 3.41 16.99 -2.84
N ARG A 329 2.28 17.61 -3.21
CA ARG A 329 0.94 17.04 -3.04
C ARG A 329 0.85 15.64 -3.64
N GLY A 330 0.42 14.67 -2.83
CA GLY A 330 0.31 13.26 -3.23
C GLY A 330 1.64 12.50 -3.30
N GLN A 331 2.77 13.06 -2.83
CA GLN A 331 4.04 12.34 -2.59
C GLN A 331 4.57 12.53 -1.15
N ILE A 332 3.82 13.22 -0.30
CA ILE A 332 4.19 13.60 1.08
C ILE A 332 4.61 12.37 1.90
N PHE A 333 4.00 11.20 1.71
CA PHE A 333 4.38 9.97 2.38
C PHE A 333 5.85 9.59 2.19
N SER A 334 6.30 9.48 0.94
CA SER A 334 7.70 9.19 0.60
C SER A 334 8.66 10.31 1.01
N GLU A 335 8.25 11.57 0.85
CA GLU A 335 9.13 12.71 1.05
C GLU A 335 9.29 13.08 2.53
N PHE A 336 8.26 12.91 3.37
CA PHE A 336 8.42 13.02 4.82
C PHE A 336 9.36 11.92 5.35
N ILE A 337 9.25 10.68 4.89
CA ILE A 337 10.22 9.64 5.27
C ILE A 337 11.64 10.05 4.88
N ALA A 338 11.82 10.60 3.67
CA ALA A 338 13.14 11.05 3.19
C ALA A 338 13.70 12.24 3.99
N HIS A 339 12.88 13.25 4.29
CA HIS A 339 13.29 14.40 5.11
C HIS A 339 13.64 13.98 6.55
N PHE A 340 12.84 13.09 7.15
CA PHE A 340 13.03 12.61 8.52
C PHE A 340 14.05 11.46 8.66
N PHE A 341 14.85 11.18 7.63
CA PHE A 341 16.16 10.53 7.82
C PHE A 341 17.13 11.44 8.57
N ASP A 342 16.99 12.77 8.46
CA ASP A 342 17.83 13.73 9.17
C ASP A 342 17.39 13.86 10.64
N GLU A 343 18.19 13.30 11.54
CA GLU A 343 17.93 13.29 12.98
C GLU A 343 17.86 14.69 13.59
N SER A 344 18.53 15.69 13.01
CA SER A 344 18.58 17.06 13.56
C SER A 344 17.19 17.72 13.63
N LEU A 345 16.23 17.25 12.83
CA LEU A 345 14.88 17.81 12.77
C LEU A 345 14.13 17.73 14.11
N THR A 346 14.37 16.71 14.94
CA THR A 346 13.72 16.57 16.27
C THR A 346 14.21 17.58 17.30
N HIS A 347 15.18 18.42 16.95
CA HIS A 347 15.69 19.51 17.79
C HIS A 347 15.42 20.91 17.21
N MET A 348 14.83 21.01 16.01
CA MET A 348 14.62 22.27 15.27
C MET A 348 13.12 22.56 14.99
N GLU A 349 12.23 22.07 15.84
CA GLU A 349 10.77 22.04 15.62
C GLU A 349 10.15 23.42 15.38
N ASN A 350 10.67 24.45 16.07
CA ASN A 350 10.25 25.85 15.92
C ASN A 350 10.90 26.56 14.72
N GLU A 351 11.96 25.97 14.15
CA GLU A 351 12.77 26.54 13.07
C GLU A 351 12.49 25.86 11.72
N VAL A 352 11.69 24.80 11.69
CA VAL A 352 11.31 24.07 10.48
C VAL A 352 9.99 24.60 9.88
N GLU A 353 10.03 25.02 8.62
CA GLU A 353 8.90 25.55 7.84
C GLU A 353 8.57 24.60 6.68
N VAL A 354 7.32 24.17 6.52
CA VAL A 354 6.94 23.24 5.44
C VAL A 354 6.31 23.98 4.25
N LYS A 355 6.84 23.76 3.05
CA LYS A 355 6.31 24.33 1.79
C LYS A 355 5.82 23.24 0.86
N LEU A 356 4.61 23.43 0.37
CA LEU A 356 3.86 22.42 -0.35
C LEU A 356 3.74 22.80 -1.82
N LEU A 357 4.25 21.95 -2.72
CA LEU A 357 4.20 22.16 -4.16
C LEU A 357 2.97 21.44 -4.74
N LEU A 358 2.18 22.19 -5.51
CA LEU A 358 1.02 21.70 -6.23
C LEU A 358 1.44 20.95 -7.51
N PRO A 359 0.58 20.08 -8.07
CA PRO A 359 0.91 19.31 -9.29
C PRO A 359 1.18 20.14 -10.57
N ASN A 360 0.99 21.46 -10.52
CA ASN A 360 1.36 22.40 -11.58
C ASN A 360 2.78 23.00 -11.41
N GLY A 361 3.55 22.55 -10.42
CA GLY A 361 4.89 23.04 -10.11
C GLY A 361 4.94 24.41 -9.41
N GLN A 362 3.81 24.92 -8.93
CA GLN A 362 3.74 26.14 -8.11
C GLN A 362 3.61 25.80 -6.63
N TYR A 363 4.10 26.68 -5.76
CA TYR A 363 3.84 26.56 -4.33
C TYR A 363 2.36 26.86 -4.03
N GLU A 364 1.79 26.13 -3.08
CA GLU A 364 0.49 26.44 -2.49
C GLU A 364 0.61 27.76 -1.70
N MET A 365 -0.41 28.63 -1.79
CA MET A 365 -0.35 30.02 -1.30
C MET A 365 -0.54 30.15 0.23
N GLY A 366 0.13 29.30 0.99
CA GLY A 366 0.13 29.29 2.45
C GLY A 366 1.52 29.50 3.04
N GLN A 367 1.64 30.41 4.00
CA GLN A 367 2.78 30.46 4.92
C GLN A 367 2.54 29.43 6.04
N ASP A 368 3.53 28.59 6.37
CA ASP A 368 3.38 27.56 7.42
C ASP A 368 3.43 28.13 8.83
N ALA A 369 2.34 28.81 9.22
CA ALA A 369 1.94 28.97 10.62
C ALA A 369 1.26 27.67 11.13
N GLY A 370 1.85 26.53 10.79
CA GLY A 370 1.40 25.19 11.15
C GLY A 370 0.23 24.62 10.33
N GLY A 371 -0.55 25.46 9.66
CA GLY A 371 -1.72 24.99 8.88
C GLY A 371 -1.35 24.14 7.67
N VAL A 372 -0.19 24.38 7.07
CA VAL A 372 0.37 23.56 5.99
C VAL A 372 0.93 22.27 6.57
N PHE A 373 1.71 22.35 7.66
CA PHE A 373 2.30 21.16 8.27
C PHE A 373 1.26 20.15 8.79
N ARG A 374 0.18 20.61 9.44
CA ARG A 374 -0.93 19.74 9.88
C ARG A 374 -1.61 19.02 8.72
N ASP A 375 -1.74 19.69 7.58
CA ASP A 375 -2.35 19.12 6.38
C ASP A 375 -1.43 18.07 5.74
N CYS A 376 -0.11 18.32 5.74
CA CYS A 376 0.89 17.34 5.35
C CYS A 376 0.89 16.11 6.27
N LEU A 377 0.78 16.29 7.60
CA LEU A 377 0.61 15.17 8.55
C LEU A 377 -0.66 14.36 8.27
N SER A 378 -1.79 15.03 8.03
CA SER A 378 -3.07 14.36 7.74
C SER A 378 -3.04 13.58 6.41
N GLU A 379 -2.27 14.04 5.43
CA GLU A 379 -2.00 13.34 4.17
C GLU A 379 -1.07 12.14 4.38
N PHE A 380 0.08 12.37 5.04
CA PHE A 380 1.07 11.36 5.41
C PHE A 380 0.44 10.19 6.16
N TRP A 381 -0.32 10.47 7.22
CA TRP A 381 -0.91 9.43 8.05
C TRP A 381 -2.03 8.68 7.32
N HIS A 382 -2.83 9.35 6.48
CA HIS A 382 -3.77 8.63 5.63
C HIS A 382 -3.07 7.60 4.75
N GLU A 383 -1.98 7.98 4.08
CA GLU A 383 -1.24 7.06 3.20
C GLU A 383 -0.52 5.94 3.99
N PHE A 384 0.06 6.26 5.16
CA PHE A 384 0.65 5.27 6.07
C PHE A 384 -0.37 4.21 6.52
N TYR A 385 -1.60 4.60 6.87
CA TYR A 385 -2.64 3.65 7.29
C TYR A 385 -3.09 2.69 6.17
N GLU A 386 -3.01 3.11 4.90
CA GLU A 386 -3.38 2.25 3.76
C GLU A 386 -2.20 1.41 3.24
N GLN A 387 -0.95 1.89 3.38
CA GLN A 387 0.25 1.23 2.81
C GLN A 387 1.16 0.50 3.81
N CYS A 388 1.11 0.83 5.10
CA CYS A 388 2.04 0.30 6.11
C CYS A 388 1.34 -0.32 7.32
N THR A 389 0.00 -0.40 7.34
CA THR A 389 -0.73 -1.01 8.47
C THR A 389 -1.80 -2.02 8.04
N LEU A 390 -2.01 -3.03 8.89
CA LEU A 390 -3.14 -3.94 8.84
C LEU A 390 -4.22 -3.50 9.85
N GLY A 391 -5.40 -4.11 9.77
CA GLY A 391 -6.53 -3.86 10.67
C GLY A 391 -7.58 -2.89 10.11
N ASN A 392 -8.68 -2.76 10.86
CA ASN A 392 -9.90 -2.05 10.51
C ASN A 392 -9.96 -0.65 11.15
N SER A 393 -10.65 -0.49 12.29
CA SER A 393 -10.79 0.80 12.99
C SER A 393 -9.52 1.18 13.76
N PHE A 394 -8.88 0.18 14.37
CA PHE A 394 -7.52 0.27 14.86
C PHE A 394 -6.55 -0.44 13.92
N LYS A 395 -5.36 0.14 13.80
CA LYS A 395 -4.31 -0.21 12.86
C LYS A 395 -3.04 -0.66 13.58
N VAL A 396 -2.31 -1.59 12.96
CA VAL A 396 -1.01 -2.08 13.44
C VAL A 396 0.01 -2.03 12.30
N PRO A 397 1.23 -1.49 12.51
CA PRO A 397 2.28 -1.53 11.49
C PRO A 397 2.62 -2.97 11.08
N PHE A 398 2.67 -3.26 9.78
CA PHE A 398 3.10 -4.57 9.29
C PHE A 398 4.52 -4.53 8.73
N LEU A 399 5.26 -5.62 8.90
CA LEU A 399 6.65 -5.71 8.46
C LEU A 399 6.75 -5.69 6.93
N ARG A 400 7.54 -4.75 6.41
CA ARG A 400 7.77 -4.52 4.98
C ARG A 400 9.24 -4.74 4.64
N HIS A 401 9.53 -5.61 3.68
CA HIS A 401 10.89 -5.91 3.23
C HIS A 401 11.62 -4.68 2.65
N ASP A 402 10.89 -3.67 2.20
CA ASP A 402 11.42 -2.39 1.70
C ASP A 402 11.52 -1.30 2.78
N PHE A 403 11.18 -1.60 4.04
CA PHE A 403 11.34 -0.73 5.20
C PHE A 403 12.34 -1.35 6.20
N GLY A 404 13.61 -1.00 6.03
CA GLY A 404 14.64 -1.18 7.05
C GLY A 404 14.60 -0.11 8.15
N LYS A 405 15.51 -0.24 9.11
CA LYS A 405 15.65 0.60 10.31
C LYS A 405 15.35 2.09 10.09
N GLU A 406 16.12 2.75 9.22
CA GLU A 406 16.07 4.20 9.00
C GLU A 406 14.67 4.72 8.66
N LYS A 407 13.89 3.97 7.86
CA LYS A 407 12.52 4.36 7.50
C LYS A 407 11.55 4.23 8.68
N TRP A 408 11.68 3.17 9.49
CA TRP A 408 10.85 3.03 10.69
C TRP A 408 11.18 4.09 11.73
N GLU A 409 12.47 4.37 11.95
CA GLU A 409 12.91 5.49 12.77
C GLU A 409 12.35 6.83 12.26
N SER A 410 12.40 7.09 10.94
CA SER A 410 11.83 8.32 10.35
C SER A 410 10.34 8.48 10.65
N VAL A 411 9.56 7.39 10.61
CA VAL A 411 8.16 7.40 11.05
C VAL A 411 8.05 7.73 12.55
N GLY A 412 8.95 7.21 13.39
CA GLY A 412 9.08 7.59 14.80
C GLY A 412 9.39 9.09 14.99
N ARG A 413 10.34 9.64 14.22
CA ARG A 413 10.69 11.08 14.25
C ARG A 413 9.50 11.94 13.79
N ILE A 414 8.68 11.48 12.84
CA ILE A 414 7.43 12.14 12.41
C ILE A 414 6.35 12.11 13.51
N ILE A 415 6.20 11.01 14.26
CA ILE A 415 5.31 10.95 15.44
C ILE A 415 5.76 11.97 16.49
N TYR A 416 7.06 11.96 16.83
CA TYR A 416 7.66 12.87 17.82
C TYR A 416 7.41 14.33 17.46
N PHE A 417 7.87 14.74 16.28
CA PHE A 417 7.82 16.11 15.79
C PHE A 417 6.37 16.59 15.59
N GLY A 418 5.49 15.72 15.10
CA GLY A 418 4.06 16.01 14.96
C GLY A 418 3.36 16.24 16.30
N TRP A 419 3.74 15.48 17.32
CA TRP A 419 3.25 15.69 18.69
C TRP A 419 3.81 16.97 19.31
N GLN A 420 5.08 17.31 19.13
CA GLN A 420 5.62 18.53 19.74
C GLN A 420 5.16 19.81 19.05
N LYS A 421 5.33 19.92 17.72
CA LYS A 421 5.00 21.15 16.97
C LYS A 421 3.49 21.46 16.94
N GLU A 422 2.63 20.43 16.83
CA GLU A 422 1.18 20.61 16.61
C GLU A 422 0.25 19.77 17.50
N LYS A 423 0.79 19.00 18.46
CA LYS A 423 0.03 18.06 19.30
C LYS A 423 -0.83 17.08 18.49
N TYR A 424 -0.35 16.71 17.30
CA TYR A 424 -0.92 15.67 16.44
C TYR A 424 -0.37 14.30 16.87
N LEU A 425 -1.22 13.28 16.92
CA LEU A 425 -0.84 11.89 17.24
C LEU A 425 -1.60 10.92 16.32
N PRO A 426 -1.02 9.84 15.79
CA PRO A 426 -1.69 8.95 14.83
C PRO A 426 -2.73 8.03 15.49
N ILE A 427 -3.86 8.59 15.93
CA ILE A 427 -4.87 7.90 16.76
C ILE A 427 -5.69 6.79 16.08
N LYS A 428 -5.35 6.38 14.84
CA LYS A 428 -5.85 5.12 14.27
C LYS A 428 -4.90 3.95 14.52
N LEU A 429 -3.62 4.19 14.85
CA LEU A 429 -2.80 3.13 15.44
C LEU A 429 -3.47 2.69 16.75
N ALA A 430 -3.52 1.40 17.04
CA ALA A 430 -4.08 0.93 18.31
C ALA A 430 -3.29 1.53 19.49
N PRO A 431 -3.93 2.10 20.53
CA PRO A 431 -3.26 2.68 21.70
C PRO A 431 -2.12 1.82 22.25
N VAL A 432 -2.32 0.50 22.31
CA VAL A 432 -1.35 -0.51 22.76
C VAL A 432 -0.02 -0.47 22.00
N ILE A 433 0.00 -0.04 20.73
CA ILE A 433 1.22 0.13 19.91
C ILE A 433 2.04 1.32 20.41
N LEU A 434 1.38 2.45 20.69
CA LEU A 434 2.06 3.65 21.20
C LEU A 434 2.42 3.51 22.68
N GLU A 435 1.60 2.84 23.49
CA GLU A 435 1.95 2.45 24.86
C GLU A 435 3.22 1.59 24.88
N GLN A 436 3.26 0.52 24.07
CA GLN A 436 4.44 -0.36 24.02
C GLN A 436 5.70 0.35 23.50
N ALA A 437 5.58 1.28 22.54
CA ALA A 437 6.72 2.05 22.04
C ALA A 437 7.21 3.12 23.05
N ILE A 438 6.31 3.93 23.61
CA ILE A 438 6.66 5.06 24.49
C ILE A 438 6.99 4.58 25.91
N GLN A 439 6.14 3.70 26.46
CA GLN A 439 6.17 3.29 27.88
C GLN A 439 6.89 1.95 28.10
N GLY A 440 7.23 1.22 27.03
CA GLY A 440 7.83 -0.12 27.11
C GLY A 440 6.88 -1.20 27.64
N SER A 441 5.62 -0.86 27.90
CA SER A 441 4.61 -1.73 28.48
C SER A 441 3.20 -1.27 28.08
N VAL A 442 2.26 -2.21 28.02
CA VAL A 442 0.85 -1.95 27.68
C VAL A 442 -0.01 -1.88 28.94
N ARG A 443 -0.88 -0.87 29.00
CA ARG A 443 -1.90 -0.65 30.04
C ARG A 443 -3.32 -0.87 29.52
N SER A 444 -3.57 -0.50 28.26
CA SER A 444 -4.84 -0.69 27.56
C SER A 444 -5.18 -2.17 27.38
N ASP A 445 -6.45 -2.55 27.51
CA ASP A 445 -6.88 -3.94 27.33
C ASP A 445 -6.67 -4.42 25.88
N LEU A 446 -5.78 -5.40 25.71
CA LEU A 446 -5.41 -5.97 24.40
C LEU A 446 -6.60 -6.55 23.63
N LEU A 447 -7.60 -7.10 24.33
CA LEU A 447 -8.72 -7.80 23.70
C LEU A 447 -9.77 -6.82 23.14
N ASN A 448 -10.08 -5.76 23.88
CA ASN A 448 -10.88 -4.62 23.42
C ASN A 448 -10.20 -3.84 22.29
N ASN A 449 -8.86 -3.86 22.23
CA ASN A 449 -8.10 -3.36 21.08
C ASN A 449 -8.20 -4.32 19.88
N PHE A 450 -8.15 -5.63 20.11
CA PHE A 450 -8.28 -6.65 19.06
C PHE A 450 -9.63 -6.58 18.35
N PHE A 451 -10.74 -6.43 19.09
CA PHE A 451 -12.08 -6.25 18.51
C PHE A 451 -12.21 -5.00 17.61
N LYS A 452 -11.39 -3.95 17.84
CA LYS A 452 -11.33 -2.77 16.97
C LYS A 452 -10.36 -2.94 15.79
N PHE A 453 -9.45 -3.91 15.87
CA PHE A 453 -8.51 -4.27 14.81
C PHE A 453 -9.14 -5.19 13.77
N VAL A 454 -9.90 -6.21 14.19
CA VAL A 454 -10.61 -7.13 13.28
C VAL A 454 -11.73 -6.40 12.51
N SER A 455 -12.24 -6.98 11.42
CA SER A 455 -13.40 -6.41 10.71
C SER A 455 -14.69 -6.52 11.54
N GLU A 456 -15.69 -5.69 11.23
CA GLU A 456 -16.97 -5.66 11.97
C GLU A 456 -17.69 -7.01 11.96
N ASN A 457 -17.58 -7.78 10.87
CA ASN A 457 -18.11 -9.13 10.77
C ASN A 457 -17.39 -10.10 11.71
N GLU A 458 -16.06 -10.11 11.68
CA GLU A 458 -15.23 -10.96 12.55
C GLU A 458 -15.47 -10.62 14.02
N CYS A 459 -15.55 -9.34 14.37
CA CYS A 459 -15.89 -8.89 15.72
C CYS A 459 -17.23 -9.49 16.19
N ALA A 460 -18.28 -9.41 15.36
CA ALA A 460 -19.59 -9.95 15.70
C ALA A 460 -19.55 -11.49 15.88
N VAL A 461 -18.80 -12.23 15.07
CA VAL A 461 -18.62 -13.68 15.23
C VAL A 461 -17.91 -13.98 16.54
N LEU A 462 -16.78 -13.32 16.81
CA LEU A 462 -15.98 -13.57 18.02
C LEU A 462 -16.73 -13.17 19.30
N GLU A 463 -17.52 -12.08 19.29
CA GLU A 463 -18.40 -11.71 20.40
C GLU A 463 -19.53 -12.73 20.60
N ASN A 464 -20.18 -13.19 19.53
CA ASN A 464 -21.18 -14.26 19.60
C ASN A 464 -20.58 -15.52 20.24
N CYS A 465 -19.42 -15.99 19.76
CA CYS A 465 -18.73 -17.17 20.29
C CYS A 465 -18.24 -17.02 21.75
N ARG A 466 -18.15 -15.80 22.30
CA ARG A 466 -17.90 -15.55 23.74
C ARG A 466 -19.17 -15.65 24.60
N THR A 467 -20.35 -15.60 23.99
CA THR A 467 -21.64 -15.74 24.68
C THR A 467 -22.25 -17.14 24.50
N ASP A 468 -22.14 -17.72 23.30
CA ASP A 468 -22.39 -19.13 23.01
C ASP A 468 -21.36 -19.63 21.97
N PHE A 469 -20.41 -20.43 22.45
CA PHE A 469 -19.30 -20.98 21.66
C PHE A 469 -19.75 -21.92 20.51
N TYR A 470 -20.99 -22.43 20.54
CA TYR A 470 -21.49 -23.34 19.51
C TYR A 470 -22.16 -22.61 18.33
N VAL A 471 -22.28 -21.28 18.41
CA VAL A 471 -22.69 -20.42 17.29
C VAL A 471 -21.53 -20.21 16.31
N ASN A 472 -21.83 -20.19 15.01
CA ASN A 472 -20.93 -19.86 13.90
C ASN A 472 -19.57 -20.61 13.86
N GLN A 473 -19.50 -21.86 14.30
CA GLN A 473 -18.21 -22.59 14.42
C GLN A 473 -17.40 -22.74 13.12
N GLU A 474 -18.04 -22.82 11.96
CA GLU A 474 -17.35 -22.86 10.65
C GLU A 474 -16.63 -21.52 10.37
N GLU A 475 -17.36 -20.41 10.49
CA GLU A 475 -16.84 -19.04 10.34
C GLU A 475 -15.79 -18.70 11.42
N LEU A 476 -15.96 -19.20 12.66
CA LEU A 476 -14.96 -19.09 13.72
C LEU A 476 -13.64 -19.75 13.34
N LEU A 477 -13.67 -20.94 12.74
CA LEU A 477 -12.45 -21.66 12.33
C LEU A 477 -11.73 -20.94 11.17
N ASP A 478 -12.48 -20.42 10.19
CA ASP A 478 -11.92 -19.59 9.11
C ASP A 478 -11.22 -18.33 9.67
N ILE A 479 -11.83 -17.67 10.66
CA ILE A 479 -11.22 -16.51 11.33
C ILE A 479 -9.95 -16.93 12.08
N MET A 480 -9.98 -18.04 12.82
CA MET A 480 -8.80 -18.51 13.56
C MET A 480 -7.63 -18.87 12.63
N ASP A 481 -7.89 -19.42 11.44
CA ASP A 481 -6.83 -19.70 10.45
C ASP A 481 -6.27 -18.42 9.80
N ASN A 482 -7.11 -17.40 9.54
CA ASN A 482 -6.65 -16.08 9.08
C ASN A 482 -5.60 -15.46 10.04
N TYR A 483 -5.75 -15.64 11.35
CA TYR A 483 -4.78 -15.20 12.37
C TYR A 483 -3.63 -16.20 12.60
N SER A 484 -3.56 -17.27 11.81
CA SER A 484 -2.62 -18.40 11.92
C SER A 484 -2.64 -19.09 13.29
N CYS A 485 -3.83 -19.26 13.88
CA CYS A 485 -3.98 -19.95 15.15
C CYS A 485 -3.50 -21.41 15.04
N ARG A 486 -2.81 -21.89 16.10
CA ARG A 486 -2.24 -23.24 16.18
C ARG A 486 -2.98 -24.14 17.18
N LYS A 487 -4.12 -23.67 17.71
CA LYS A 487 -4.94 -24.34 18.73
C LYS A 487 -6.36 -24.49 18.21
N ILE A 488 -6.98 -25.65 18.43
CA ILE A 488 -8.42 -25.84 18.17
C ILE A 488 -9.19 -25.08 19.26
N PRO A 489 -10.09 -24.15 18.92
CA PRO A 489 -10.92 -23.47 19.91
C PRO A 489 -11.89 -24.43 20.62
N THR A 490 -12.10 -24.21 21.90
CA THR A 490 -13.14 -24.82 22.73
C THR A 490 -13.74 -23.76 23.64
N ALA A 491 -14.95 -23.99 24.16
CA ALA A 491 -15.62 -23.08 25.10
C ALA A 491 -14.76 -22.77 26.37
N GLU A 492 -13.83 -23.67 26.72
CA GLU A 492 -12.92 -23.51 27.86
C GLU A 492 -11.66 -22.68 27.52
N ASN A 493 -11.14 -22.81 26.29
CA ASN A 493 -9.85 -22.20 25.90
C ASN A 493 -9.98 -20.92 25.05
N PHE A 494 -11.16 -20.64 24.50
CA PHE A 494 -11.35 -19.62 23.46
C PHE A 494 -10.92 -18.21 23.91
N GLU A 495 -11.34 -17.81 25.12
CA GLU A 495 -10.96 -16.54 25.74
C GLU A 495 -9.42 -16.39 25.91
N GLN A 496 -8.70 -17.49 26.17
CA GLN A 496 -7.24 -17.49 26.21
C GLN A 496 -6.64 -17.37 24.80
N ILE A 497 -7.18 -18.10 23.81
CA ILE A 497 -6.73 -18.00 22.41
C ILE A 497 -6.86 -16.56 21.91
N LEU A 498 -7.97 -15.87 22.21
CA LEU A 498 -8.14 -14.47 21.80
C LEU A 498 -7.09 -13.53 22.42
N ARG A 499 -6.70 -13.74 23.69
CA ARG A 499 -5.61 -12.97 24.32
C ARG A 499 -4.24 -13.28 23.70
N GLU A 500 -3.97 -14.55 23.38
CA GLU A 500 -2.73 -14.97 22.73
C GLU A 500 -2.62 -14.39 21.30
N LEU A 501 -3.71 -14.39 20.53
CA LEU A 501 -3.78 -13.76 19.20
C LEU A 501 -3.63 -12.24 19.29
N ALA A 502 -4.31 -11.58 20.22
CA ALA A 502 -4.16 -10.15 20.45
C ALA A 502 -2.71 -9.77 20.81
N HIS A 503 -2.07 -10.51 21.71
CA HIS A 503 -0.65 -10.30 22.05
C HIS A 503 0.29 -10.55 20.86
N LYS A 504 0.04 -11.61 20.07
CA LYS A 504 0.77 -11.87 18.82
C LYS A 504 0.68 -10.68 17.87
N THR A 505 -0.53 -10.21 17.57
CA THR A 505 -0.78 -9.12 16.63
C THR A 505 -0.28 -7.75 17.11
N PHE A 506 -0.43 -7.40 18.39
CA PHE A 506 -0.02 -6.07 18.86
C PHE A 506 1.44 -5.98 19.32
N ILE A 507 2.06 -7.07 19.77
CA ILE A 507 3.39 -7.04 20.41
C ILE A 507 4.44 -7.82 19.61
N GLN A 508 4.13 -9.03 19.15
CA GLN A 508 5.12 -9.92 18.53
C GLN A 508 5.34 -9.60 17.04
N GLU A 509 4.27 -9.41 16.27
CA GLU A 509 4.33 -9.11 14.84
C GLU A 509 4.98 -7.74 14.52
N PRO A 510 4.64 -6.63 15.20
CA PRO A 510 5.28 -5.33 14.99
C PRO A 510 6.57 -5.11 15.80
N ALA A 511 7.10 -6.12 16.50
CA ALA A 511 8.19 -5.97 17.49
C ALA A 511 9.40 -5.15 16.98
N TYR A 512 9.86 -5.41 15.75
CA TYR A 512 10.97 -4.68 15.13
C TYR A 512 10.67 -3.19 14.88
N VAL A 513 9.40 -2.86 14.55
CA VAL A 513 8.95 -1.47 14.38
C VAL A 513 8.87 -0.77 15.74
N LEU A 514 8.33 -1.46 16.75
CA LEU A 514 8.23 -0.96 18.12
C LEU A 514 9.62 -0.65 18.71
N GLU A 515 10.62 -1.51 18.46
CA GLU A 515 12.02 -1.28 18.85
C GLU A 515 12.60 0.00 18.23
N GLN A 516 12.42 0.21 16.91
CA GLN A 516 12.92 1.42 16.24
C GLN A 516 12.19 2.69 16.67
N TRP A 517 10.92 2.59 17.10
CA TRP A 517 10.16 3.72 17.62
C TRP A 517 10.50 4.03 19.09
N ALA A 518 10.79 3.02 19.91
CA ALA A 518 11.02 3.20 21.35
C ALA A 518 12.23 4.09 21.66
N SER A 519 13.31 4.02 20.87
CA SER A 519 14.49 4.87 21.01
C SER A 519 14.20 6.37 20.80
N ILE A 520 13.19 6.70 19.99
CA ILE A 520 12.85 8.07 19.58
C ILE A 520 11.66 8.61 20.38
N LEU A 521 10.72 7.75 20.78
CA LEU A 521 9.50 8.14 21.47
C LEU A 521 9.61 8.13 23.00
N GLU A 522 10.70 7.63 23.58
CA GLU A 522 10.99 7.66 25.02
C GLU A 522 10.70 9.03 25.68
N PRO A 523 11.15 10.18 25.12
CA PRO A 523 10.98 11.46 25.81
C PRO A 523 9.51 11.92 25.89
N LEU A 524 8.61 11.32 25.09
CA LEU A 524 7.18 11.60 25.14
C LEU A 524 6.48 10.94 26.34
N ARG A 525 7.16 10.04 27.09
CA ARG A 525 6.56 9.25 28.18
C ARG A 525 5.89 10.08 29.27
N ARG A 526 6.29 11.34 29.47
CA ARG A 526 5.64 12.26 30.42
C ARG A 526 4.41 12.95 29.84
N ASP A 527 4.48 13.36 28.58
CA ASP A 527 3.36 13.96 27.83
C ASP A 527 2.23 12.95 27.57
N LEU A 528 2.60 11.69 27.38
CA LEU A 528 1.76 10.58 26.91
C LEU A 528 1.72 9.42 27.92
N ASP A 529 1.58 9.73 29.21
CA ASP A 529 1.36 8.70 30.24
C ASP A 529 -0.10 8.17 30.20
N GLU A 530 -1.09 9.06 30.04
CA GLU A 530 -2.51 8.74 29.87
C GLU A 530 -2.91 8.70 28.37
N ILE A 531 -2.37 7.75 27.60
CA ILE A 531 -2.59 7.67 26.15
C ILE A 531 -4.09 7.57 25.77
N GLU A 532 -4.91 6.84 26.52
CA GLU A 532 -6.36 6.74 26.26
C GLU A 532 -7.07 8.11 26.40
N ALA A 533 -6.63 8.96 27.35
CA ALA A 533 -7.15 10.31 27.50
C ALA A 533 -6.76 11.21 26.32
N VAL A 534 -5.51 11.10 25.83
CA VAL A 534 -5.03 11.84 24.64
C VAL A 534 -5.75 11.41 23.38
N TYR A 535 -5.94 10.11 23.16
CA TYR A 535 -6.78 9.57 22.08
C TYR A 535 -8.20 10.12 22.17
N THR A 536 -8.82 10.03 23.36
CA THR A 536 -10.17 10.54 23.61
C THR A 536 -10.27 12.05 23.39
N ALA A 537 -9.21 12.83 23.67
CA ALA A 537 -9.13 14.25 23.41
C ALA A 537 -9.04 14.57 21.91
N LEU A 538 -8.20 13.85 21.15
CA LEU A 538 -7.97 14.07 19.72
C LEU A 538 -9.11 13.54 18.81
N GLN A 539 -9.91 12.57 19.26
CA GLN A 539 -11.01 12.02 18.45
C GLN A 539 -12.03 13.10 18.01
N PRO A 540 -12.27 13.29 16.69
CA PRO A 540 -13.31 14.17 16.18
C PRO A 540 -14.70 13.76 16.67
N THR A 541 -15.49 14.73 17.16
CA THR A 541 -16.90 14.50 17.48
C THR A 541 -17.72 15.75 17.18
N VAL A 542 -18.97 15.57 16.71
CA VAL A 542 -19.94 16.64 16.48
C VAL A 542 -20.04 17.60 17.68
N LYS A 543 -20.01 17.07 18.91
CA LYS A 543 -20.06 17.88 20.15
C LYS A 543 -18.87 18.84 20.23
N LYS A 544 -17.64 18.33 20.11
CA LYS A 544 -16.42 19.16 20.15
C LYS A 544 -16.40 20.18 19.02
N ILE A 545 -16.63 19.72 17.78
CA ILE A 545 -16.56 20.56 16.58
C ILE A 545 -17.55 21.71 16.69
N VAL A 546 -18.82 21.44 17.01
CA VAL A 546 -19.87 22.47 17.12
C VAL A 546 -19.62 23.42 18.30
N THR A 547 -19.05 22.95 19.42
CA THR A 547 -18.65 23.83 20.55
C THR A 547 -17.48 24.76 20.20
N TYR A 548 -16.61 24.38 19.27
CA TYR A 548 -15.44 25.17 18.87
C TYR A 548 -15.67 26.01 17.58
N LEU A 549 -16.92 26.13 17.11
CA LEU A 549 -17.28 27.11 16.08
C LEU A 549 -17.54 28.48 16.70
N LYS A 550 -16.70 29.47 16.37
CA LYS A 550 -16.93 30.88 16.73
C LYS A 550 -17.65 31.60 15.59
N PHE A 551 -18.94 31.82 15.74
CA PHE A 551 -19.72 32.67 14.84
C PHE A 551 -19.57 34.17 15.20
N PRO A 552 -19.90 35.11 14.29
CA PRO A 552 -19.97 36.53 14.60
C PRO A 552 -21.04 36.82 15.67
N GLU A 553 -20.80 37.82 16.52
CA GLU A 553 -21.71 38.19 17.63
C GLU A 553 -23.03 38.77 17.09
N GLU A 554 -22.96 39.62 16.07
CA GLU A 554 -24.11 40.08 15.30
C GLU A 554 -24.21 39.32 13.98
N MET A 555 -25.42 38.84 13.67
CA MET A 555 -25.73 38.16 12.41
C MET A 555 -27.11 38.57 11.89
N ASN A 556 -27.20 38.80 10.58
CA ASN A 556 -28.47 39.00 9.88
C ASN A 556 -29.27 37.69 9.73
N ALA A 557 -30.46 37.76 9.14
CA ALA A 557 -31.36 36.60 9.00
C ALA A 557 -30.71 35.46 8.18
N ASN A 558 -30.13 35.77 7.02
CA ASN A 558 -29.49 34.79 6.13
C ASN A 558 -28.28 34.16 6.81
N GLN A 559 -27.43 34.95 7.47
CA GLN A 559 -26.27 34.45 8.23
C GLN A 559 -26.70 33.48 9.35
N LYS A 560 -27.79 33.77 10.07
CA LYS A 560 -28.37 32.86 11.06
C LYS A 560 -28.89 31.56 10.43
N GLU A 561 -29.45 31.61 9.23
CA GLU A 561 -29.86 30.43 8.47
C GLU A 561 -28.67 29.59 7.98
N ILE A 562 -27.59 30.21 7.47
CA ILE A 562 -26.38 29.48 7.07
C ILE A 562 -25.65 28.88 8.29
N SER A 563 -25.62 29.56 9.44
CA SER A 563 -25.16 28.99 10.71
C SER A 563 -25.97 27.74 11.13
N LYS A 564 -27.29 27.77 10.91
CA LYS A 564 -28.17 26.61 11.11
C LYS A 564 -27.89 25.50 10.08
N HIS A 565 -27.59 25.83 8.83
CA HIS A 565 -27.19 24.86 7.81
C HIS A 565 -25.87 24.16 8.16
N LEU A 566 -24.83 24.89 8.54
CA LEU A 566 -23.54 24.35 8.99
C LEU A 566 -23.70 23.43 10.21
N THR A 567 -24.39 23.90 11.26
CA THR A 567 -24.58 23.10 12.48
C THR A 567 -25.52 21.91 12.28
N THR A 568 -26.45 21.95 11.31
CA THR A 568 -27.26 20.80 10.90
C THR A 568 -26.45 19.79 10.09
N PHE A 569 -25.59 20.26 9.18
CA PHE A 569 -24.68 19.45 8.38
C PHE A 569 -23.73 18.63 9.26
N LEU A 570 -23.06 19.28 10.22
CA LEU A 570 -22.15 18.62 11.15
C LEU A 570 -22.85 17.56 12.01
N ARG A 571 -24.12 17.78 12.39
CA ARG A 571 -24.94 16.79 13.11
C ARG A 571 -25.43 15.62 12.26
N GLN A 572 -25.26 15.69 10.93
CA GLN A 572 -25.58 14.62 9.97
C GLN A 572 -24.33 13.97 9.37
N CYS A 573 -23.12 14.40 9.76
CA CYS A 573 -21.87 13.83 9.28
C CYS A 573 -21.48 12.57 10.08
N ASP A 574 -21.07 11.52 9.38
CA ASP A 574 -20.30 10.41 9.95
C ASP A 574 -18.91 10.87 10.43
N THR A 575 -18.19 10.00 11.14
CA THR A 575 -16.86 10.30 11.69
C THR A 575 -15.84 10.67 10.60
N LYS A 576 -15.91 10.04 9.42
CA LYS A 576 -15.01 10.34 8.30
C LYS A 576 -15.23 11.76 7.77
N LYS A 577 -16.49 12.19 7.65
CA LYS A 577 -16.85 13.56 7.23
C LYS A 577 -16.56 14.60 8.31
N GLN A 578 -16.61 14.22 9.59
CA GLN A 578 -16.13 15.06 10.71
C GLN A 578 -14.61 15.29 10.63
N SER A 579 -13.81 14.25 10.37
CA SER A 579 -12.37 14.38 10.10
C SER A 579 -12.07 15.24 8.87
N LEU A 580 -12.75 15.01 7.74
CA LEU A 580 -12.56 15.80 6.52
C LEU A 580 -12.92 17.28 6.75
N PHE A 581 -13.98 17.58 7.50
CA PHE A 581 -14.34 18.95 7.87
C PHE A 581 -13.28 19.64 8.75
N LEU A 582 -12.72 18.94 9.73
CA LEU A 582 -11.61 19.46 10.53
C LEU A 582 -10.36 19.69 9.68
N ARG A 583 -10.03 18.77 8.77
CA ARG A 583 -8.87 18.88 7.87
C ARG A 583 -9.02 20.09 6.95
N PHE A 584 -10.21 20.28 6.36
CA PHE A 584 -10.52 21.46 5.55
C PHE A 584 -10.41 22.77 6.33
N CYS A 585 -10.94 22.84 7.55
CA CYS A 585 -10.94 24.09 8.33
C CYS A 585 -9.60 24.41 9.01
N THR A 586 -8.78 23.42 9.35
CA THR A 586 -7.63 23.59 10.27
C THR A 586 -6.32 22.98 9.77
N GLY A 587 -6.35 22.16 8.72
CA GLY A 587 -5.27 21.29 8.27
C GLY A 587 -5.25 19.93 8.98
N SER A 588 -5.81 19.77 10.19
CA SER A 588 -5.78 18.51 10.94
C SER A 588 -7.05 17.68 10.74
N ASP A 589 -6.94 16.39 10.40
CA ASP A 589 -8.08 15.46 10.43
C ASP A 589 -8.53 15.06 11.86
N LEU A 590 -7.81 15.56 12.88
CA LEU A 590 -8.01 15.33 14.31
C LEU A 590 -8.45 16.59 15.06
N PHE A 591 -9.16 16.43 16.17
CA PHE A 591 -9.55 17.54 17.03
C PHE A 591 -8.39 18.00 17.95
N ILE A 592 -7.61 18.97 17.45
CA ILE A 592 -6.46 19.56 18.16
C ILE A 592 -6.80 20.83 18.96
N GLY A 593 -8.06 20.99 19.41
CA GLY A 593 -8.48 22.10 20.29
C GLY A 593 -8.47 23.51 19.69
N LYS A 594 -8.18 23.70 18.39
CA LYS A 594 -8.20 25.02 17.73
C LYS A 594 -9.65 25.44 17.41
N THR A 595 -10.00 26.68 17.76
CA THR A 595 -11.30 27.30 17.45
C THR A 595 -11.41 27.57 15.95
N ILE A 596 -12.53 27.19 15.33
CA ILE A 596 -12.82 27.49 13.93
C ILE A 596 -13.67 28.76 13.89
N THR A 597 -13.14 29.84 13.33
CA THR A 597 -13.87 31.11 13.20
C THR A 597 -14.70 31.11 11.91
N ILE A 598 -16.00 31.34 12.04
CA ILE A 598 -16.95 31.39 10.93
C ILE A 598 -17.11 32.84 10.48
N ASP A 599 -16.99 33.05 9.18
CA ASP A 599 -17.12 34.33 8.49
C ASP A 599 -18.06 34.19 7.28
N PHE A 600 -18.59 35.28 6.75
CA PHE A 600 -19.63 35.27 5.71
C PHE A 600 -19.27 36.10 4.49
N THR A 601 -19.65 35.63 3.30
CA THR A 601 -19.33 36.29 2.03
C THR A 601 -20.54 36.40 1.10
N ASP A 602 -20.50 37.37 0.19
CA ASP A 602 -21.49 37.56 -0.88
C ASP A 602 -21.11 36.83 -2.18
N LEU A 603 -20.23 35.82 -2.11
CA LEU A 603 -19.86 34.96 -3.24
C LEU A 603 -21.09 34.22 -3.77
N LYS A 604 -21.33 34.28 -5.08
CA LYS A 604 -22.59 33.84 -5.71
C LYS A 604 -22.39 33.30 -7.13
N GLY A 605 -23.38 32.57 -7.63
CA GLY A 605 -23.28 31.92 -8.94
C GLY A 605 -22.08 30.96 -8.97
N PHE A 606 -21.29 31.00 -10.04
CA PHE A 606 -20.12 30.12 -10.23
C PHE A 606 -18.97 30.37 -9.25
N GLU A 607 -18.91 31.53 -8.59
CA GLU A 607 -17.87 31.83 -7.60
C GLU A 607 -18.21 31.28 -6.20
N ARG A 608 -19.48 30.90 -5.98
CA ARG A 608 -19.97 30.42 -4.69
C ARG A 608 -19.25 29.12 -4.31
N ARG A 609 -18.56 29.17 -3.18
CA ARG A 609 -17.97 28.02 -2.49
C ARG A 609 -17.72 28.36 -1.02
N PRO A 610 -17.78 27.37 -0.11
CA PRO A 610 -17.00 27.38 1.12
C PRO A 610 -15.53 27.65 0.84
N VAL A 611 -14.92 28.54 1.63
CA VAL A 611 -13.48 28.88 1.57
C VAL A 611 -12.89 28.71 2.97
N ALA A 612 -11.73 28.07 3.11
CA ALA A 612 -11.10 27.82 4.40
C ALA A 612 -9.63 28.29 4.43
N HIS A 613 -9.19 28.75 5.59
CA HIS A 613 -7.80 29.16 5.84
C HIS A 613 -7.22 28.34 6.99
N THR A 614 -6.52 27.26 6.69
CA THR A 614 -6.04 26.27 7.69
C THR A 614 -5.13 26.88 8.76
N CYS A 615 -4.27 27.81 8.39
CA CYS A 615 -3.35 28.49 9.31
C CYS A 615 -4.09 29.31 10.38
N GLY A 616 -5.07 30.12 9.97
CA GLY A 616 -5.90 30.92 10.87
C GLY A 616 -7.10 30.18 11.48
N CYS A 617 -7.39 28.96 11.04
CA CYS A 617 -8.60 28.21 11.35
C CYS A 617 -9.90 28.97 11.03
N PHE A 618 -9.99 29.59 9.84
CA PHE A 618 -11.21 30.27 9.38
C PHE A 618 -11.99 29.42 8.37
N LEU A 619 -13.33 29.54 8.41
CA LEU A 619 -14.25 29.03 7.39
C LEU A 619 -15.21 30.15 6.97
N ARG A 620 -15.09 30.57 5.71
CA ARG A 620 -15.96 31.54 5.03
C ARG A 620 -17.08 30.82 4.29
N LEU A 621 -18.32 31.24 4.53
CA LEU A 621 -19.51 30.67 3.89
C LEU A 621 -20.31 31.76 3.17
N SER A 622 -20.78 31.45 1.95
CA SER A 622 -21.71 32.31 1.23
C SER A 622 -23.03 32.49 1.98
N VAL A 623 -23.61 33.69 1.94
CA VAL A 623 -25.00 33.96 2.39
C VAL A 623 -26.06 33.61 1.34
N HIS A 624 -25.65 33.10 0.17
CA HIS A 624 -26.47 32.82 -1.02
C HIS A 624 -26.65 31.32 -1.29
N TYR A 625 -27.05 30.56 -0.27
CA TYR A 625 -27.56 29.19 -0.45
C TYR A 625 -29.08 29.19 -0.40
N ASP A 626 -29.74 28.66 -1.42
CA ASP A 626 -31.20 28.68 -1.52
C ASP A 626 -31.88 27.73 -0.52
N SER A 627 -31.15 26.72 -0.01
CA SER A 627 -31.68 25.72 0.92
C SER A 627 -30.59 24.85 1.59
N TYR A 628 -30.95 24.14 2.65
CA TYR A 628 -30.07 23.16 3.29
C TYR A 628 -29.55 22.05 2.35
N PRO A 629 -30.35 21.43 1.46
CA PRO A 629 -29.85 20.43 0.51
C PRO A 629 -28.80 20.97 -0.47
N ASP A 630 -28.90 22.23 -0.86
CA ASP A 630 -27.95 22.94 -1.73
C ASP A 630 -26.61 23.14 -1.00
N PHE A 631 -26.63 23.78 0.19
CA PHE A 631 -25.49 23.89 1.09
C PHE A 631 -24.79 22.54 1.34
N ARG A 632 -25.58 21.50 1.66
CA ARG A 632 -25.08 20.14 1.88
C ARG A 632 -24.47 19.54 0.62
N SER A 633 -24.97 19.84 -0.57
CA SER A 633 -24.39 19.34 -1.82
C SER A 633 -23.01 19.96 -2.09
N GLU A 634 -22.88 21.27 -1.88
CA GLU A 634 -21.62 22.01 -2.07
C GLU A 634 -20.56 21.60 -1.04
N MET A 635 -20.92 21.56 0.25
CA MET A 635 -20.04 21.07 1.32
C MET A 635 -19.53 19.64 1.08
N ASN A 636 -20.40 18.69 0.68
CA ASN A 636 -19.95 17.32 0.40
C ASN A 636 -18.96 17.27 -0.77
N LYS A 637 -19.25 17.97 -1.89
CA LYS A 637 -18.36 17.97 -3.07
C LYS A 637 -16.95 18.48 -2.73
N ILE A 638 -16.85 19.49 -1.87
CA ILE A 638 -15.55 20.00 -1.42
C ILE A 638 -14.89 19.02 -0.47
N LEU A 639 -15.57 18.57 0.59
CA LEU A 639 -14.93 17.64 1.55
C LEU A 639 -14.54 16.30 0.91
N GLU A 640 -15.22 15.87 -0.15
CA GLU A 640 -14.92 14.66 -0.92
C GLU A 640 -13.85 14.86 -2.02
N SER A 641 -13.35 16.09 -2.26
CA SER A 641 -12.29 16.33 -3.26
C SER A 641 -10.88 15.94 -2.78
N ASN A 642 -10.66 15.87 -1.46
CA ASN A 642 -9.41 15.58 -0.75
C ASN A 642 -8.17 16.46 -1.07
N VAL A 643 -8.15 17.14 -2.21
CA VAL A 643 -7.20 18.20 -2.56
C VAL A 643 -7.97 19.50 -2.56
N TRP A 644 -7.53 20.44 -1.73
CA TRP A 644 -8.08 21.77 -1.60
C TRP A 644 -6.95 22.76 -1.90
N VAL A 645 -7.09 23.56 -2.95
CA VAL A 645 -6.18 24.68 -3.15
C VAL A 645 -6.53 25.72 -2.08
N MET A 646 -5.67 25.89 -1.08
CA MET A 646 -5.87 26.82 0.03
C MET A 646 -5.68 28.26 -0.43
N ASP A 647 -6.76 28.73 -1.03
CA ASP A 647 -7.11 30.05 -1.52
C ASP A 647 -6.38 30.64 -2.74
N ILE A 648 -7.12 31.54 -3.39
CA ILE A 648 -6.66 32.51 -4.39
C ILE A 648 -7.02 33.87 -3.78
N MET A 649 -6.04 34.74 -3.59
CA MET A 649 -6.25 36.11 -3.06
C MET A 649 -7.03 37.01 -4.03
#